data_AF-A0A933H2R3-F1
#
_entry.id   AF-A0A933H2R3-F1
#
_cell.length_a   1.000
_cell.length_b   1.000
_cell.length_c   1.000
_cell.angle_alpha   90.00
_cell.angle_beta   90.00
_cell.angle_gamma   90.00
#
_symmetry.space_group_name_H-M   'P 1'
#
loop_
_entity.id
_entity.type
_entity.pdbx_description
1 polymer ?
#
loop_
_entity_poly.entity_id
_entity_poly.type
_entity_poly.pdbx_seq_one_letter_code
_entity_poly.pdbx_strand_id
1 'polypeptide(L)'
;MYYLEIPSNIMSLSGIAISIGVLVDAGIVMTENAYHRLHDHFPGGKVTGDTRPLVTQACKVVGGPLFFSILIMLLSFAPIFVLGGIEGKMFNPLAYTKAFALSGVAVLAITLVPALIPTFIRGRLKAQEDVWLVRSFVNIYRPMLDFFLRHPDVIVVITGLFLVVALPIFPRQHGFLPKVPWLFFVLGIPFLIGLTALFIARHKLVCFAILILGAMASYRFLSPRGEEFMPPLNELAVMDMPVTTPNANITQSSDDLKERDRVTRSFPEIHQVVGKAGRAETPTDPAPIDMVETVVSFRPEKWWPRRKYEYADTLAEAGRVVAALQERGILRDIPREERGDFVNTVAMEPATRFDRAMRDLSMTRLREFVPEKGKKFAERIVRETLELLATKGKLEDDPDPDDRTRFEEELAKRYAAIFDEWILLPDVARATDELVEFLVEQGSVEKAGDLLALPRTPLSFLSELGRTFTRAEAPTFQTILRDDLEALHDELMTGFVKELDAEIGDVAPGTTVWLLIEEAVAKGREQGPLGREPRDGELQSLREEREREFESVFLWHKKQEDLVKELDSELQVPGWANIWTRPIINRVDMLATGVRTMVGVKVFGTHFEDRTEKRLEGGKEVEVVVEPGIQTIANEIAAILNGIPGADHPIADQIVGENYLEITIDRKRAARYGVNVQDIQDVIEVALGGKEITLTVEGRQRFPVRVRYPRDWRVDEEAVRSILVPAATGEGMGGAAGEAGPATGRGEMVSELGALGRIRQVPLALVADVRIVPGSSMIKSEDGELRAYVQLNVRERDIMSFVEEAQRAVDAKVKLPPGFHVEWSGQYEHQVRAQKTLMLVFPLVLFIIFVILYMTYRDLPDTLMMFLSVPGAIAGGALFQYIWGYHFSVAVWVGYVACFGLATETGIVMLVYLRESIDRRGGMEKIASEAQIKEAVMEGAVQRLRPKLLTEGTTILALIPMLWATGVGAEFMKPMAAPILGGILVADEVIDIMIPVLFYKDRCRRLRKRLETARAPIAIESSTTTTP
;
A
#
# COMPACT_ATOMS: atom_id res chain seq x y z
N MET A 1 -3.58 -19.50 15.76
CA MET A 1 -4.03 -18.09 15.75
C MET A 1 -4.69 -17.72 17.08
N TYR A 2 -5.84 -18.31 17.42
CA TYR A 2 -6.57 -18.00 18.68
C TYR A 2 -5.71 -18.04 19.95
N TYR A 3 -5.02 -19.15 20.22
CA TYR A 3 -4.19 -19.30 21.44
C TYR A 3 -2.98 -18.37 21.54
N LEU A 4 -2.57 -17.76 20.43
CA LEU A 4 -1.43 -16.83 20.39
C LEU A 4 -1.89 -15.39 20.13
N GLU A 5 -3.20 -15.14 20.20
CA GLU A 5 -3.82 -13.82 20.00
C GLU A 5 -3.41 -13.16 18.67
N ILE A 6 -3.15 -13.97 17.64
CA ILE A 6 -2.79 -13.46 16.31
C ILE A 6 -4.08 -12.97 15.64
N PRO A 7 -4.15 -11.67 15.27
CA PRO A 7 -5.33 -11.11 14.64
C PRO A 7 -5.56 -11.69 13.25
N SER A 8 -6.83 -11.78 12.85
CA SER A 8 -7.22 -12.09 11.48
C SER A 8 -7.20 -10.82 10.64
N ASN A 9 -6.09 -10.57 9.95
CA ASN A 9 -5.89 -9.46 9.02
C ASN A 9 -5.37 -9.96 7.66
N ILE A 10 -5.28 -9.06 6.69
CA ILE A 10 -4.82 -9.36 5.32
C ILE A 10 -3.49 -10.12 5.32
N MET A 11 -2.54 -9.75 6.18
CA MET A 11 -1.22 -10.41 6.26
C MET A 11 -1.32 -11.85 6.79
N SER A 12 -2.06 -12.04 7.88
CA SER A 12 -2.29 -13.37 8.46
C SER A 12 -3.04 -14.30 7.49
N LEU A 13 -4.03 -13.79 6.76
CA LEU A 13 -4.81 -14.53 5.76
C LEU A 13 -3.95 -14.82 4.52
N SER A 14 -3.09 -13.90 4.11
CA SER A 14 -2.13 -14.11 3.02
C SER A 14 -1.19 -15.28 3.32
N GLY A 15 -0.75 -15.45 4.57
CA GLY A 15 0.06 -16.61 4.96
C GLY A 15 -0.67 -17.95 4.77
N ILE A 16 -1.99 -17.99 5.00
CA ILE A 16 -2.83 -19.15 4.69
C ILE A 16 -2.96 -19.31 3.17
N ALA A 17 -3.28 -18.23 2.45
CA ALA A 17 -3.47 -18.24 1.00
C ALA A 17 -2.26 -18.76 0.24
N ILE A 18 -1.04 -18.28 0.56
CA ILE A 18 0.23 -18.80 -0.01
C ILE A 18 0.37 -20.29 0.29
N SER A 19 -0.05 -20.72 1.47
CA SER A 19 0.12 -22.10 1.90
C SER A 19 -0.81 -23.04 1.13
N ILE A 20 -2.00 -22.62 0.66
CA ILE A 20 -3.00 -23.51 0.05
C ILE A 20 -2.42 -24.44 -1.01
N GLY A 21 -1.61 -23.92 -1.94
CA GLY A 21 -0.96 -24.74 -2.98
C GLY A 21 -0.03 -25.80 -2.39
N VAL A 22 0.78 -25.39 -1.41
CA VAL A 22 1.77 -26.23 -0.71
C VAL A 22 1.11 -27.27 0.21
N LEU A 23 -0.01 -26.93 0.84
CA LEU A 23 -0.70 -27.79 1.80
C LEU A 23 -1.18 -29.11 1.17
N VAL A 24 -1.46 -29.09 -0.13
CA VAL A 24 -1.96 -30.27 -0.86
C VAL A 24 -0.80 -31.08 -1.47
N ASP A 25 0.37 -30.47 -1.69
CA ASP A 25 1.53 -31.08 -2.36
C ASP A 25 1.96 -32.40 -1.70
N ALA A 26 2.29 -32.36 -0.40
CA ALA A 26 2.72 -33.55 0.33
C ALA A 26 1.70 -34.70 0.27
N GLY A 27 0.40 -34.36 0.28
CA GLY A 27 -0.68 -35.32 0.11
C GLY A 27 -0.72 -35.92 -1.30
N ILE A 28 -0.51 -35.11 -2.34
CA ILE A 28 -0.43 -35.54 -3.75
C ILE A 28 0.75 -36.48 -3.93
N VAL A 29 1.96 -36.13 -3.48
CA VAL A 29 3.15 -36.95 -3.67
C VAL A 29 3.00 -38.31 -2.96
N MET A 30 2.50 -38.31 -1.71
CA MET A 30 2.27 -39.54 -0.95
C MET A 30 1.24 -40.44 -1.64
N THR A 31 0.15 -39.86 -2.12
CA THR A 31 -0.94 -40.56 -2.81
C THR A 31 -0.49 -41.13 -4.15
N GLU A 32 0.25 -40.35 -4.95
CA GLU A 32 0.71 -40.75 -6.27
C GLU A 32 1.75 -41.87 -6.18
N ASN A 33 2.66 -41.82 -5.21
CA ASN A 33 3.61 -42.91 -5.01
C ASN A 33 2.90 -44.21 -4.59
N ALA A 34 1.90 -44.12 -3.71
CA ALA A 34 1.08 -45.27 -3.35
C ALA A 34 0.27 -45.80 -4.54
N TYR A 35 -0.31 -44.90 -5.35
CA TYR A 35 -1.05 -45.24 -6.57
C TYR A 35 -0.17 -46.02 -7.56
N HIS A 36 1.05 -45.53 -7.82
CA HIS A 36 1.98 -46.19 -8.74
C HIS A 36 2.37 -47.59 -8.25
N ARG A 37 2.69 -47.75 -6.96
CA ARG A 37 3.01 -49.06 -6.37
C ARG A 37 1.83 -50.04 -6.41
N LEU A 38 0.61 -49.56 -6.24
CA LEU A 38 -0.59 -50.38 -6.39
C LEU A 38 -0.85 -50.77 -7.84
N HIS A 39 -0.59 -49.86 -8.80
CA HIS A 39 -0.71 -50.16 -10.22
C HIS A 39 0.32 -51.20 -10.69
N ASP A 40 1.58 -51.08 -10.26
CA ASP A 40 2.65 -52.04 -10.56
C ASP A 40 2.32 -53.45 -10.03
N HIS A 41 1.64 -53.54 -8.88
CA HIS A 41 1.24 -54.81 -8.28
C HIS A 41 -0.06 -55.40 -8.89
N PHE A 42 -0.96 -54.53 -9.38
CA PHE A 42 -2.22 -54.91 -10.02
C PHE A 42 -2.33 -54.33 -11.45
N PRO A 43 -1.46 -54.71 -12.39
CA PRO A 43 -1.45 -54.14 -13.74
C PRO A 43 -2.78 -54.46 -14.47
N GLY A 44 -3.60 -53.43 -14.72
CA GLY A 44 -4.90 -53.54 -15.39
C GLY A 44 -6.01 -54.28 -14.60
N GLY A 45 -5.72 -54.74 -13.37
CA GLY A 45 -6.64 -55.47 -12.50
C GLY A 45 -7.52 -54.56 -11.63
N LYS A 46 -8.60 -55.11 -11.05
CA LYS A 46 -9.28 -54.46 -9.91
C LYS A 46 -8.40 -54.64 -8.68
N VAL A 47 -8.16 -53.58 -7.93
CA VAL A 47 -7.48 -53.64 -6.62
C VAL A 47 -8.36 -54.47 -5.68
N THR A 48 -7.88 -55.66 -5.30
CA THR A 48 -8.57 -56.61 -4.42
C THR A 48 -7.63 -57.07 -3.29
N GLY A 49 -8.18 -57.35 -2.11
CA GLY A 49 -7.43 -57.77 -0.92
C GLY A 49 -7.03 -56.62 0.02
N ASP A 50 -6.21 -56.93 1.03
CA ASP A 50 -5.68 -55.94 1.97
C ASP A 50 -4.48 -55.18 1.35
N THR A 51 -4.70 -53.93 0.96
CA THR A 51 -3.69 -53.06 0.35
C THR A 51 -2.83 -52.33 1.35
N ARG A 52 -3.16 -52.38 2.66
CA ARG A 52 -2.42 -51.70 3.74
C ARG A 52 -0.91 -51.95 3.71
N PRO A 53 -0.39 -53.19 3.58
CA PRO A 53 1.05 -53.41 3.60
C PRO A 53 1.77 -52.77 2.41
N LEU A 54 1.19 -52.84 1.20
CA LEU A 54 1.74 -52.19 0.00
C LEU A 54 1.75 -50.66 0.12
N VAL A 55 0.63 -50.09 0.56
CA VAL A 55 0.50 -48.63 0.74
C VAL A 55 1.48 -48.14 1.82
N THR A 56 1.60 -48.87 2.94
CA THR A 56 2.53 -48.51 4.02
C THR A 56 3.98 -48.54 3.53
N GLN A 57 4.36 -49.53 2.72
CA GLN A 57 5.70 -49.61 2.16
C GLN A 57 5.96 -48.44 1.18
N ALA A 58 5.00 -48.12 0.31
CA ALA A 58 5.10 -46.98 -0.59
C ALA A 58 5.25 -45.65 0.17
N CYS A 59 4.45 -45.47 1.21
CA CYS A 59 4.48 -44.28 2.07
C CYS A 59 5.83 -44.12 2.81
N LYS A 60 6.44 -45.23 3.24
CA LYS A 60 7.75 -45.21 3.92
C LYS A 60 8.89 -44.73 3.03
N VAL A 61 8.80 -44.91 1.71
CA VAL A 61 9.83 -44.48 0.77
C VAL A 61 9.89 -42.95 0.66
N VAL A 62 8.72 -42.30 0.58
CA VAL A 62 8.66 -40.84 0.36
C VAL A 62 8.47 -40.05 1.65
N GLY A 63 7.97 -40.68 2.72
CA GLY A 63 7.62 -39.98 3.96
C GLY A 63 8.79 -39.26 4.63
N GLY A 64 9.99 -39.86 4.62
CA GLY A 64 11.20 -39.22 5.16
C GLY A 64 11.57 -37.94 4.38
N PRO A 65 11.82 -38.03 3.07
CA PRO A 65 12.11 -36.86 2.23
C PRO A 65 11.04 -35.77 2.27
N LEU A 66 9.75 -36.13 2.28
CA LEU A 66 8.64 -35.18 2.38
C LEU A 66 8.60 -34.46 3.73
N PHE A 67 8.90 -35.15 4.83
CA PHE A 67 8.99 -34.48 6.13
C PHE A 67 10.11 -33.43 6.14
N PHE A 68 11.26 -33.75 5.56
CA PHE A 68 12.37 -32.80 5.46
C PHE A 68 12.07 -31.66 4.48
N SER A 69 11.33 -31.88 3.37
CA SER A 69 10.91 -30.79 2.48
C SER A 69 10.01 -29.80 3.21
N ILE A 70 9.00 -30.29 3.96
CA ILE A 70 8.10 -29.45 4.76
C ILE A 70 8.87 -28.72 5.86
N LEU A 71 9.85 -29.37 6.49
CA LEU A 71 10.71 -28.74 7.49
C LEU A 71 11.57 -27.62 6.89
N ILE A 72 12.11 -27.80 5.68
CA ILE A 72 12.85 -26.75 4.96
C ILE A 72 11.93 -25.57 4.67
N MET A 73 10.71 -25.81 4.19
CA MET A 73 9.73 -24.76 3.93
C MET A 73 9.32 -24.00 5.19
N LEU A 74 9.23 -24.68 6.33
CA LEU A 74 8.92 -24.06 7.61
C LEU A 74 10.10 -23.24 8.13
N LEU A 75 11.31 -23.79 8.11
CA LEU A 75 12.51 -23.13 8.63
C LEU A 75 13.03 -22.02 7.72
N SER A 76 12.74 -22.06 6.42
CA SER A 76 13.08 -20.94 5.53
C SER A 76 12.32 -19.66 5.88
N PHE A 77 11.15 -19.77 6.52
CA PHE A 77 10.36 -18.63 7.00
C PHE A 77 10.79 -18.13 8.38
N ALA A 78 11.56 -18.91 9.15
CA ALA A 78 11.95 -18.53 10.51
C ALA A 78 12.73 -17.20 10.58
N PRO A 79 13.64 -16.88 9.64
CA PRO A 79 14.33 -15.59 9.63
C PRO A 79 13.43 -14.36 9.46
N ILE A 80 12.19 -14.51 8.97
CA ILE A 80 11.24 -13.37 8.88
C ILE A 80 10.91 -12.83 10.27
N PHE A 81 10.95 -13.67 11.32
CA PHE A 81 10.74 -13.22 12.71
C PHE A 81 11.85 -12.30 13.24
N VAL A 82 12.97 -12.17 12.51
CA VAL A 82 14.05 -11.22 12.84
C VAL A 82 13.68 -9.79 12.44
N LEU A 83 12.70 -9.61 11.54
CA LEU A 83 12.21 -8.29 11.16
C LEU A 83 11.61 -7.58 12.39
N GLY A 84 12.19 -6.42 12.73
CA GLY A 84 11.76 -5.56 13.84
C GLY A 84 10.74 -4.52 13.40
N GLY A 85 10.43 -3.53 14.24
CA GLY A 85 9.72 -2.32 13.80
C GLY A 85 8.32 -2.55 13.19
N ILE A 86 8.04 -1.81 12.11
CA ILE A 86 6.75 -1.84 11.38
C ILE A 86 6.69 -3.09 10.51
N GLU A 87 7.81 -3.41 9.85
CA GLU A 87 7.97 -4.58 9.01
C GLU A 87 7.68 -5.89 9.79
N GLY A 88 8.22 -6.05 10.99
CA GLY A 88 7.92 -7.18 11.86
C GLY A 88 6.45 -7.26 12.24
N LYS A 89 5.83 -6.14 12.64
CA LYS A 89 4.40 -6.12 12.99
C LYS A 89 3.49 -6.51 11.83
N MET A 90 3.88 -6.17 10.59
CA MET A 90 3.13 -6.53 9.39
C MET A 90 3.34 -8.00 8.98
N PHE A 91 4.59 -8.48 8.96
CA PHE A 91 4.93 -9.77 8.37
C PHE A 91 4.97 -10.95 9.35
N ASN A 92 5.13 -10.70 10.66
CA ASN A 92 5.11 -11.78 11.66
C ASN A 92 3.78 -12.56 11.67
N PRO A 93 2.59 -11.92 11.60
CA PRO A 93 1.33 -12.65 11.50
C PRO A 93 1.27 -13.60 10.30
N LEU A 94 1.82 -13.18 9.15
CA LEU A 94 1.91 -14.01 7.94
C LEU A 94 2.82 -15.23 8.16
N ALA A 95 3.99 -15.02 8.75
CA ALA A 95 4.94 -16.10 9.04
C ALA A 95 4.34 -17.13 10.02
N TYR A 96 3.62 -16.66 11.05
CA TYR A 96 2.93 -17.54 12.00
C TYR A 96 1.85 -18.40 11.33
N THR A 97 0.95 -17.79 10.55
CA THR A 97 -0.16 -18.55 9.94
C THR A 97 0.35 -19.58 8.95
N LYS A 98 1.36 -19.23 8.15
CA LYS A 98 2.05 -20.19 7.28
C LYS A 98 2.71 -21.32 8.08
N ALA A 99 3.44 -21.00 9.15
CA ALA A 99 4.10 -22.02 9.98
C ALA A 99 3.08 -22.98 10.61
N PHE A 100 1.94 -22.49 11.11
CA PHE A 100 0.88 -23.35 11.65
C PHE A 100 0.23 -24.21 10.58
N ALA A 101 -0.04 -23.65 9.40
CA ALA A 101 -0.61 -24.40 8.28
C ALA A 101 0.32 -25.54 7.85
N LEU A 102 1.61 -25.25 7.63
CA LEU A 102 2.61 -26.25 7.25
C LEU A 102 2.85 -27.28 8.35
N SER A 103 2.88 -26.88 9.62
CA SER A 103 3.02 -27.81 10.74
C SER A 103 1.82 -28.78 10.81
N GLY A 104 0.61 -28.26 10.62
CA GLY A 104 -0.61 -29.07 10.55
C GLY A 104 -0.55 -30.07 9.41
N VAL A 105 -0.12 -29.64 8.22
CA VAL A 105 0.02 -30.55 7.07
C VAL A 105 1.14 -31.55 7.24
N ALA A 106 2.28 -31.20 7.86
CA ALA A 106 3.34 -32.16 8.16
C ALA A 106 2.81 -33.34 8.98
N VAL A 107 1.96 -33.07 9.98
CA VAL A 107 1.31 -34.09 10.81
C VAL A 107 0.31 -34.88 9.97
N LEU A 108 -0.60 -34.21 9.26
CA LEU A 108 -1.67 -34.86 8.49
C LEU A 108 -1.17 -35.70 7.32
N ALA A 109 -0.13 -35.25 6.61
CA ALA A 109 0.46 -35.94 5.47
C ALA A 109 1.14 -37.26 5.87
N ILE A 110 1.67 -37.36 7.10
CA ILE A 110 2.32 -38.58 7.60
C ILE A 110 1.31 -39.52 8.29
N THR A 111 0.24 -38.97 8.86
CA THR A 111 -0.73 -39.74 9.66
C THR A 111 -2.01 -40.05 8.91
N LEU A 112 -2.80 -39.02 8.58
CA LEU A 112 -4.13 -39.14 8.02
C LEU A 112 -4.11 -39.57 6.55
N VAL A 113 -3.27 -38.95 5.71
CA VAL A 113 -3.22 -39.27 4.27
C VAL A 113 -2.93 -40.77 4.03
N PRO A 114 -1.91 -41.39 4.64
CA PRO A 114 -1.65 -42.82 4.48
C PRO A 114 -2.78 -43.71 5.00
N ALA A 115 -3.51 -43.28 6.02
CA ALA A 115 -4.65 -44.01 6.56
C ALA A 115 -5.87 -43.97 5.63
N LEU A 116 -6.05 -42.88 4.88
CA LEU A 116 -7.19 -42.69 3.97
C LEU A 116 -6.97 -43.37 2.61
N ILE A 117 -5.73 -43.49 2.13
CA ILE A 117 -5.39 -44.08 0.81
C ILE A 117 -6.04 -45.47 0.59
N PRO A 118 -5.92 -46.47 1.48
CA PRO A 118 -6.52 -47.80 1.29
C PRO A 118 -8.06 -47.78 1.25
N THR A 119 -8.67 -46.75 1.82
CA THR A 119 -10.13 -46.61 1.88
C THR A 119 -10.68 -46.02 0.59
N PHE A 120 -10.05 -44.97 0.07
CA PHE A 120 -10.51 -44.24 -1.12
C PHE A 120 -9.99 -44.80 -2.44
N ILE A 121 -8.76 -45.34 -2.50
CA ILE A 121 -8.20 -45.91 -3.72
C ILE A 121 -8.67 -47.37 -3.87
N ARG A 122 -9.83 -47.55 -4.52
CA ARG A 122 -10.41 -48.86 -4.88
C ARG A 122 -10.84 -48.88 -6.35
N GLY A 123 -10.83 -50.06 -6.98
CA GLY A 123 -11.32 -50.24 -8.35
C GLY A 123 -10.21 -50.49 -9.38
N ARG A 124 -10.45 -50.17 -10.66
CA ARG A 124 -9.46 -50.32 -11.74
C ARG A 124 -8.59 -49.08 -11.82
N LEU A 125 -7.28 -49.25 -11.63
CA LEU A 125 -6.29 -48.19 -11.74
C LEU A 125 -5.92 -47.99 -13.22
N LYS A 126 -6.09 -46.77 -13.73
CA LYS A 126 -5.64 -46.39 -15.08
C LYS A 126 -4.12 -46.24 -15.11
N ALA A 127 -3.52 -46.59 -16.25
CA ALA A 127 -2.09 -46.40 -16.49
C ALA A 127 -1.78 -44.90 -16.69
N GLN A 128 -0.54 -44.51 -16.40
CA GLN A 128 -0.07 -43.13 -16.55
C GLN A 128 -0.18 -42.62 -18.01
N GLU A 129 -0.09 -43.53 -18.98
CA GLU A 129 -0.19 -43.26 -20.42
C GLU A 129 -1.63 -43.07 -20.92
N ASP A 130 -2.64 -43.40 -20.10
CA ASP A 130 -4.05 -43.24 -20.46
C ASP A 130 -4.52 -41.77 -20.39
N VAL A 131 -3.77 -40.91 -19.69
CA VAL A 131 -4.08 -39.48 -19.57
C VAL A 131 -3.38 -38.71 -20.69
N TRP A 132 -4.18 -38.11 -21.58
CA TRP A 132 -3.67 -37.41 -22.77
C TRP A 132 -2.62 -36.34 -22.45
N LEU A 133 -2.83 -35.56 -21.38
CA LEU A 133 -1.94 -34.48 -20.96
C LEU A 133 -0.55 -35.02 -20.57
N VAL A 134 -0.51 -36.07 -19.74
CA VAL A 134 0.74 -36.70 -19.29
C VAL A 134 1.47 -37.33 -20.47
N ARG A 135 0.73 -38.01 -21.37
CA ARG A 135 1.31 -38.64 -22.56
C ARG A 135 1.98 -37.61 -23.50
N SER A 136 1.32 -36.49 -23.76
CA SER A 136 1.90 -35.40 -24.56
C SER A 136 3.17 -34.84 -23.94
N PHE A 137 3.16 -34.61 -22.63
CA PHE A 137 4.34 -34.15 -21.89
C PHE A 137 5.49 -35.16 -21.93
N VAL A 138 5.23 -36.45 -21.70
CA VAL A 138 6.27 -37.50 -21.76
C VAL A 138 6.87 -37.60 -23.18
N ASN A 139 6.04 -37.46 -24.22
CA ASN A 139 6.48 -37.49 -25.62
C ASN A 139 7.42 -36.32 -25.97
N ILE A 140 7.28 -35.17 -25.32
CA ILE A 140 8.16 -34.01 -25.48
C ILE A 140 9.39 -34.14 -24.58
N TYR A 141 9.17 -34.56 -23.33
CA TYR A 141 10.20 -34.60 -22.29
C TYR A 141 11.27 -35.65 -22.54
N ARG A 142 10.92 -36.89 -22.94
CA ARG A 142 11.89 -37.96 -23.21
C ARG A 142 12.94 -37.58 -24.28
N PRO A 143 12.57 -37.11 -25.49
CA PRO A 143 13.55 -36.74 -26.50
C PRO A 143 14.36 -35.51 -26.09
N MET A 144 13.73 -34.56 -25.38
CA MET A 144 14.42 -33.37 -24.87
C MET A 144 15.49 -33.75 -23.82
N LEU A 145 15.13 -34.57 -22.83
CA LEU A 145 16.07 -35.05 -21.82
C LEU A 145 17.17 -35.92 -22.44
N ASP A 146 16.85 -36.77 -23.43
CA ASP A 146 17.86 -37.57 -24.14
C ASP A 146 18.87 -36.70 -24.89
N PHE A 147 18.42 -35.59 -25.49
CA PHE A 147 19.29 -34.59 -26.11
C PHE A 147 20.23 -33.94 -25.07
N PHE A 148 19.69 -33.47 -23.95
CA PHE A 148 20.49 -32.81 -22.90
C PHE A 148 21.44 -33.76 -22.16
N LEU A 149 21.09 -35.05 -22.04
CA LEU A 149 22.01 -36.07 -21.51
C LEU A 149 23.22 -36.30 -22.43
N ARG A 150 23.05 -36.16 -23.76
CA ARG A 150 24.15 -36.24 -24.74
C ARG A 150 24.93 -34.92 -24.84
N HIS A 151 24.25 -33.79 -24.70
CA HIS A 151 24.80 -32.44 -24.81
C HIS A 151 24.63 -31.63 -23.50
N PRO A 152 25.27 -32.07 -22.41
CA PRO A 152 25.16 -31.42 -21.09
C PRO A 152 25.73 -29.99 -21.07
N ASP A 153 26.55 -29.64 -22.04
CA ASP A 153 27.10 -28.29 -22.21
C ASP A 153 26.00 -27.27 -22.49
N VAL A 154 24.98 -27.68 -23.25
CA VAL A 154 23.89 -26.80 -23.71
C VAL A 154 23.00 -26.40 -22.53
N ILE A 155 22.64 -27.36 -21.67
CA ILE A 155 21.80 -27.06 -20.50
C ILE A 155 22.52 -26.13 -19.51
N VAL A 156 23.83 -26.34 -19.29
CA VAL A 156 24.61 -25.46 -18.42
C VAL A 156 24.69 -24.03 -18.97
N VAL A 157 24.80 -23.88 -20.30
CA VAL A 157 24.76 -22.55 -20.95
C VAL A 157 23.37 -21.92 -20.84
N ILE A 158 22.29 -22.67 -21.09
CA ILE A 158 20.92 -22.15 -21.00
C ILE A 158 20.62 -21.68 -19.57
N THR A 159 20.86 -22.53 -18.56
CA THR A 159 20.64 -22.17 -17.16
C THR A 159 21.57 -21.04 -16.72
N GLY A 160 22.84 -21.07 -17.13
CA GLY A 160 23.78 -19.99 -16.84
C GLY A 160 23.35 -18.67 -17.47
N LEU A 161 22.88 -18.68 -18.71
CA LEU A 161 22.39 -17.50 -19.41
C LEU A 161 21.16 -16.95 -18.71
N PHE A 162 20.26 -17.82 -18.26
CA PHE A 162 19.06 -17.44 -17.53
C PHE A 162 19.40 -16.71 -16.21
N LEU A 163 20.33 -17.27 -15.42
CA LEU A 163 20.85 -16.63 -14.21
C LEU A 163 21.48 -15.27 -14.51
N VAL A 164 22.26 -15.21 -15.58
CA VAL A 164 22.98 -14.00 -15.98
C VAL A 164 22.05 -12.90 -16.47
N VAL A 165 20.99 -13.24 -17.21
CA VAL A 165 19.97 -12.29 -17.68
C VAL A 165 19.17 -11.71 -16.51
N ALA A 166 19.00 -12.45 -15.42
CA ALA A 166 18.31 -11.96 -14.24
C ALA A 166 19.15 -11.01 -13.37
N LEU A 167 20.49 -11.11 -13.40
CA LEU A 167 21.38 -10.31 -12.54
C LEU A 167 21.20 -8.78 -12.68
N PRO A 168 21.05 -8.19 -13.87
CA PRO A 168 20.86 -6.74 -14.03
C PRO A 168 19.53 -6.20 -13.50
N ILE A 169 18.55 -7.07 -13.23
CA ILE A 169 17.23 -6.70 -12.72
C ILE A 169 17.32 -6.27 -11.25
N PHE A 170 18.23 -6.91 -10.49
CA PHE A 170 18.47 -6.59 -9.09
C PHE A 170 19.01 -5.16 -8.92
N PRO A 171 18.66 -4.48 -7.81
CA PRO A 171 19.00 -3.08 -7.60
C PRO A 171 20.52 -2.89 -7.49
N ARG A 172 21.02 -1.87 -8.19
CA ARG A 172 22.46 -1.65 -8.41
C ARG A 172 23.19 -1.01 -7.21
N GLN A 173 22.47 -0.27 -6.37
CA GLN A 173 23.08 0.66 -5.42
C GLN A 173 23.45 0.01 -4.09
N HIS A 174 22.84 -1.12 -3.72
CA HIS A 174 23.04 -1.77 -2.42
C HIS A 174 23.19 -3.28 -2.56
N GLY A 175 24.23 -3.70 -3.28
CA GLY A 175 24.61 -5.11 -3.31
C GLY A 175 24.96 -5.65 -1.92
N PHE A 176 24.83 -6.96 -1.78
CA PHE A 176 25.26 -7.79 -0.63
C PHE A 176 26.67 -7.50 -0.09
N LEU A 177 27.50 -6.80 -0.89
CA LEU A 177 28.84 -6.32 -0.58
C LEU A 177 28.96 -4.84 -1.01
N PRO A 178 28.81 -3.87 -0.09
CA PRO A 178 28.64 -2.44 -0.40
C PRO A 178 29.87 -1.72 -1.01
N LYS A 179 30.93 -2.44 -1.39
CA LYS A 179 32.19 -1.88 -1.94
C LYS A 179 32.63 -2.51 -3.26
N VAL A 180 31.87 -3.44 -3.83
CA VAL A 180 32.25 -4.14 -5.06
C VAL A 180 31.50 -3.52 -6.24
N PRO A 181 32.19 -2.99 -7.26
CA PRO A 181 31.51 -2.43 -8.44
C PRO A 181 30.60 -3.48 -9.09
N TRP A 182 29.37 -3.12 -9.47
CA TRP A 182 28.37 -4.04 -10.05
C TRP A 182 28.91 -4.79 -11.29
N LEU A 183 29.85 -4.18 -12.00
CA LEU A 183 30.61 -4.79 -13.09
C LEU A 183 31.30 -6.11 -12.69
N PHE A 184 31.78 -6.23 -11.45
CA PHE A 184 32.36 -7.47 -10.92
C PHE A 184 31.31 -8.54 -10.62
N PHE A 185 30.05 -8.20 -10.35
CA PHE A 185 28.98 -9.19 -10.21
C PHE A 185 28.48 -9.64 -11.59
N VAL A 186 28.28 -8.68 -12.50
CA VAL A 186 27.86 -8.91 -13.89
C VAL A 186 28.89 -9.74 -14.67
N LEU A 187 30.19 -9.61 -14.36
CA LEU A 187 31.25 -10.41 -14.98
C LEU A 187 31.67 -11.62 -14.11
N GLY A 188 31.66 -11.47 -12.78
CA GLY A 188 32.21 -12.45 -11.82
C GLY A 188 31.27 -13.61 -11.48
N ILE A 189 29.95 -13.42 -11.47
CA ILE A 189 28.99 -14.52 -11.32
C ILE A 189 28.98 -15.41 -12.57
N PRO A 190 28.86 -14.90 -13.81
CA PRO A 190 29.09 -15.71 -15.00
C PRO A 190 30.50 -16.31 -15.04
N PHE A 191 31.51 -15.65 -14.47
CA PHE A 191 32.85 -16.23 -14.32
C PHE A 191 32.84 -17.45 -13.39
N LEU A 192 32.20 -17.37 -12.22
CA LEU A 192 32.08 -18.48 -11.25
C LEU A 192 31.21 -19.62 -11.78
N ILE A 193 30.08 -19.32 -12.42
CA ILE A 193 29.20 -20.30 -13.09
C ILE A 193 29.95 -20.94 -14.28
N GLY A 194 30.73 -20.15 -15.01
CA GLY A 194 31.63 -20.63 -16.04
C GLY A 194 32.76 -21.50 -15.50
N LEU A 195 33.26 -21.22 -14.29
CA LEU A 195 34.29 -21.99 -13.58
C LEU A 195 33.77 -23.34 -13.08
N THR A 196 32.52 -23.43 -12.65
CA THR A 196 31.88 -24.71 -12.33
C THR A 196 31.51 -25.47 -13.60
N ALA A 197 31.08 -24.78 -14.67
CA ALA A 197 30.89 -25.33 -16.00
C ALA A 197 32.20 -25.89 -16.60
N LEU A 198 33.37 -25.33 -16.28
CA LEU A 198 34.70 -25.82 -16.68
C LEU A 198 34.99 -27.26 -16.17
N PHE A 199 34.31 -27.75 -15.13
CA PHE A 199 34.43 -29.14 -14.65
C PHE A 199 33.46 -30.11 -15.35
N ILE A 200 32.40 -29.60 -15.98
CA ILE A 200 31.29 -30.39 -16.49
C ILE A 200 31.26 -30.37 -18.02
N ALA A 201 31.42 -29.21 -18.67
CA ALA A 201 31.22 -29.04 -20.10
C ALA A 201 32.41 -29.51 -20.96
N ARG A 202 32.12 -30.02 -22.16
CA ARG A 202 33.12 -30.41 -23.18
C ARG A 202 33.69 -29.19 -23.91
N HIS A 203 32.88 -28.17 -24.21
CA HIS A 203 33.28 -26.93 -24.92
C HIS A 203 33.42 -25.69 -24.02
N LYS A 204 34.35 -25.75 -23.07
CA LYS A 204 34.44 -24.85 -21.91
C LYS A 204 34.60 -23.35 -22.25
N LEU A 205 35.46 -23.00 -23.21
CA LEU A 205 35.74 -21.61 -23.60
C LEU A 205 34.55 -20.95 -24.33
N VAL A 206 33.82 -21.72 -25.13
CA VAL A 206 32.67 -21.21 -25.90
C VAL A 206 31.49 -20.94 -24.97
N CYS A 207 31.20 -21.86 -24.06
CA CYS A 207 30.17 -21.67 -23.02
C CYS A 207 30.46 -20.40 -22.19
N PHE A 208 31.71 -20.22 -21.79
CA PHE A 208 32.14 -19.05 -21.02
C PHE A 208 31.97 -17.72 -21.80
N ALA A 209 32.36 -17.70 -23.07
CA ALA A 209 32.18 -16.52 -23.93
C ALA A 209 30.70 -16.15 -24.12
N ILE A 210 29.82 -17.14 -24.31
CA ILE A 210 28.38 -16.91 -24.47
C ILE A 210 27.76 -16.32 -23.20
N LEU A 211 28.15 -16.82 -22.02
CA LEU A 211 27.65 -16.30 -20.74
C LEU A 211 28.08 -14.84 -20.50
N ILE A 212 29.32 -14.48 -20.83
CA ILE A 212 29.80 -13.10 -20.72
C ILE A 212 29.09 -12.17 -21.71
N LEU A 213 28.92 -12.60 -22.97
CA LEU A 213 28.19 -11.82 -23.98
C LEU A 213 26.73 -11.63 -23.57
N GLY A 214 26.09 -12.67 -23.04
CA GLY A 214 24.75 -12.59 -22.47
C GLY A 214 24.65 -11.63 -21.28
N ALA A 215 25.65 -11.61 -20.40
CA ALA A 215 25.74 -10.68 -19.28
C ALA A 215 25.85 -9.23 -19.75
N MET A 216 26.71 -8.97 -20.74
CA MET A 216 26.89 -7.65 -21.31
C MET A 216 25.63 -7.16 -22.03
N ALA A 217 24.98 -8.03 -22.82
CA ALA A 217 23.74 -7.71 -23.52
C ALA A 217 22.61 -7.40 -22.53
N SER A 218 22.37 -8.30 -21.56
CA SER A 218 21.35 -8.09 -20.53
C SER A 218 21.60 -6.81 -19.73
N TYR A 219 22.85 -6.53 -19.34
CA TYR A 219 23.20 -5.29 -18.62
C TYR A 219 22.89 -4.01 -19.41
N ARG A 220 22.97 -4.05 -20.74
CA ARG A 220 22.70 -2.90 -21.61
C ARG A 220 21.21 -2.66 -21.84
N PHE A 221 20.41 -3.72 -21.90
CA PHE A 221 18.99 -3.68 -22.26
C PHE A 221 18.04 -3.70 -21.06
N LEU A 222 18.41 -4.35 -19.95
CA LEU A 222 17.59 -4.42 -18.75
C LEU A 222 18.00 -3.32 -17.77
N SER A 223 17.01 -2.50 -17.40
CA SER A 223 17.15 -1.52 -16.34
C SER A 223 16.84 -2.15 -14.98
N PRO A 224 17.61 -1.84 -13.93
CA PRO A 224 17.35 -2.30 -12.58
C PRO A 224 16.03 -1.70 -12.11
N ARG A 225 15.33 -2.44 -11.27
CA ARG A 225 14.12 -1.92 -10.61
C ARG A 225 14.51 -1.18 -9.34
N GLY A 226 13.74 -0.12 -9.05
CA GLY A 226 13.87 0.64 -7.80
C GLY A 226 13.56 -0.22 -6.58
N GLU A 227 14.01 0.26 -5.43
CA GLU A 227 13.70 -0.28 -4.11
C GLU A 227 12.65 0.62 -3.44
N GLU A 228 11.64 -0.01 -2.85
CA GLU A 228 10.66 0.68 -2.03
C GLU A 228 10.48 -0.10 -0.72
N PHE A 229 10.19 0.60 0.38
CA PHE A 229 9.93 -0.07 1.64
C PHE A 229 8.71 -1.00 1.53
N MET A 230 7.59 -0.44 1.08
CA MET A 230 6.36 -1.16 0.80
C MET A 230 5.56 -0.43 -0.30
N PRO A 231 4.82 -1.17 -1.15
CA PRO A 231 3.86 -0.55 -2.05
C PRO A 231 2.84 0.27 -1.25
N PRO A 232 2.40 1.43 -1.75
CA PRO A 232 1.42 2.23 -1.05
C PRO A 232 0.09 1.45 -0.99
N LEU A 233 -0.45 1.24 0.21
CA LEU A 233 -1.67 0.43 0.48
C LEU A 233 -2.96 1.14 0.11
N ASN A 234 -3.83 0.54 -0.72
CA ASN A 234 -5.10 1.18 -1.04
C ASN A 234 -6.04 1.12 0.16
N GLU A 235 -6.29 2.28 0.77
CA GLU A 235 -7.16 2.44 1.94
C GLU A 235 -8.59 2.88 1.56
N LEU A 236 -8.91 2.93 0.26
CA LEU A 236 -10.15 3.51 -0.29
C LEU A 236 -10.36 4.99 0.08
N ALA A 237 -9.35 5.63 0.67
CA ALA A 237 -9.33 7.02 1.03
C ALA A 237 -7.93 7.60 0.82
N VAL A 238 -7.88 8.90 0.55
CA VAL A 238 -6.67 9.72 0.62
C VAL A 238 -6.87 10.78 1.69
N MET A 239 -5.76 11.31 2.16
CA MET A 239 -5.74 12.37 3.14
C MET A 239 -4.95 13.54 2.54
N ASP A 240 -5.59 14.70 2.48
CA ASP A 240 -4.97 15.97 2.15
C ASP A 240 -4.62 16.70 3.45
N MET A 241 -3.37 17.14 3.59
CA MET A 241 -2.89 17.85 4.78
C MET A 241 -2.17 19.14 4.39
N PRO A 242 -2.90 20.12 3.87
CA PRO A 242 -2.25 21.32 3.42
C PRO A 242 -1.84 22.15 4.65
N VAL A 243 -0.70 22.80 4.54
CA VAL A 243 -0.17 23.71 5.57
C VAL A 243 -0.07 25.12 4.99
N THR A 244 -0.40 26.12 5.79
CA THR A 244 -0.26 27.54 5.42
C THR A 244 0.70 28.24 6.37
N THR A 245 0.89 29.55 6.17
CA THR A 245 1.69 30.37 7.08
C THR A 245 1.06 30.44 8.47
N PRO A 246 1.84 30.51 9.57
CA PRO A 246 1.32 30.40 10.94
C PRO A 246 0.41 31.54 11.42
N ASN A 247 0.19 32.57 10.59
CA ASN A 247 -0.63 33.74 10.92
C ASN A 247 -2.09 33.60 10.42
N ALA A 248 -2.52 32.40 10.05
CA ALA A 248 -3.89 32.14 9.62
C ALA A 248 -4.86 32.17 10.82
N ASN A 249 -5.89 33.00 10.73
CA ASN A 249 -6.92 33.07 11.76
C ASN A 249 -7.98 31.96 11.59
N ILE A 250 -8.70 31.62 12.66
CA ILE A 250 -9.72 30.54 12.66
C ILE A 250 -10.79 30.75 11.58
N THR A 251 -11.23 31.99 11.37
CA THR A 251 -12.27 32.29 10.38
C THR A 251 -11.77 32.02 8.96
N GLN A 252 -10.56 32.51 8.63
CA GLN A 252 -9.92 32.27 7.34
C GLN A 252 -9.68 30.78 7.12
N SER A 253 -9.07 30.08 8.08
CA SER A 253 -8.86 28.63 7.96
C SER A 253 -10.17 27.86 7.79
N SER A 254 -11.24 28.29 8.46
CA SER A 254 -12.56 27.67 8.29
C SER A 254 -13.19 27.93 6.92
N ASP A 255 -12.99 29.12 6.34
CA ASP A 255 -13.55 29.46 5.04
C ASP A 255 -12.74 28.82 3.91
N ASP A 256 -11.41 28.79 4.04
CA ASP A 256 -10.51 28.05 3.16
C ASP A 256 -10.85 26.55 3.16
N LEU A 257 -11.07 25.96 4.35
CA LEU A 257 -11.49 24.56 4.48
C LEU A 257 -12.80 24.29 3.75
N LYS A 258 -13.81 25.15 3.92
CA LYS A 258 -15.11 24.97 3.25
C LYS A 258 -14.98 25.03 1.73
N GLU A 259 -14.18 25.94 1.19
CA GLU A 259 -14.01 26.05 -0.26
C GLU A 259 -13.23 24.85 -0.82
N ARG A 260 -12.18 24.39 -0.12
CA ARG A 260 -11.44 23.17 -0.49
C ARG A 260 -12.34 21.94 -0.46
N ASP A 261 -13.15 21.78 0.58
CA ASP A 261 -14.09 20.66 0.68
C ASP A 261 -15.17 20.73 -0.42
N ARG A 262 -15.60 21.95 -0.81
CA ARG A 262 -16.55 22.18 -1.91
C ARG A 262 -15.98 21.74 -3.25
N VAL A 263 -14.74 22.10 -3.56
CA VAL A 263 -14.03 21.67 -4.78
C VAL A 263 -13.81 20.17 -4.77
N THR A 264 -13.38 19.61 -3.64
CA THR A 264 -13.14 18.17 -3.51
C THR A 264 -14.43 17.36 -3.73
N ARG A 265 -15.58 17.86 -3.25
CA ARG A 265 -16.89 17.22 -3.46
C ARG A 265 -17.42 17.36 -4.90
N SER A 266 -16.78 18.14 -5.78
CA SER A 266 -17.18 18.26 -7.19
C SER A 266 -16.71 17.10 -8.07
N PHE A 267 -16.16 16.04 -7.49
CA PHE A 267 -15.66 14.88 -8.22
C PHE A 267 -16.64 13.69 -8.10
N PRO A 268 -17.00 13.03 -9.22
CA PRO A 268 -17.93 11.91 -9.19
C PRO A 268 -17.35 10.67 -8.52
N GLU A 269 -16.03 10.52 -8.51
CA GLU A 269 -15.34 9.41 -7.84
C GLU A 269 -15.32 9.56 -6.32
N ILE A 270 -15.53 10.77 -5.80
CA ILE A 270 -15.47 11.06 -4.37
C ILE A 270 -16.82 10.77 -3.73
N HIS A 271 -16.77 10.06 -2.62
CA HIS A 271 -17.92 9.71 -1.81
C HIS A 271 -18.13 10.75 -0.71
N GLN A 272 -17.12 10.94 0.15
CA GLN A 272 -17.21 11.79 1.32
C GLN A 272 -15.93 12.59 1.50
N VAL A 273 -16.09 13.84 1.94
CA VAL A 273 -15.00 14.73 2.33
C VAL A 273 -15.24 15.16 3.77
N VAL A 274 -14.26 14.92 4.63
CA VAL A 274 -14.29 15.34 6.04
C VAL A 274 -13.06 16.19 6.31
N GLY A 275 -13.24 17.51 6.20
CA GLY A 275 -12.24 18.49 6.56
C GLY A 275 -12.19 18.80 8.05
N LYS A 276 -10.98 18.93 8.60
CA LYS A 276 -10.72 19.34 9.97
C LYS A 276 -9.60 20.38 9.99
N ALA A 277 -9.89 21.61 10.41
CA ALA A 277 -8.88 22.61 10.70
C ALA A 277 -8.51 22.57 12.20
N GLY A 278 -7.22 22.56 12.53
CA GLY A 278 -6.78 22.45 13.92
C GLY A 278 -6.97 21.05 14.49
N ARG A 279 -7.27 20.99 15.79
CA ARG A 279 -7.32 19.75 16.57
C ARG A 279 -8.73 19.37 17.02
N ALA A 280 -8.98 18.08 17.15
CA ALA A 280 -10.09 17.56 17.93
C ALA A 280 -9.83 17.70 19.44
N GLU A 281 -10.87 17.59 20.28
CA GLU A 281 -10.76 17.60 21.74
C GLU A 281 -10.18 16.27 22.29
N THR A 282 -8.97 15.93 21.86
CA THR A 282 -8.25 14.71 22.25
C THR A 282 -6.75 15.00 22.38
N PRO A 283 -6.04 14.40 23.36
CA PRO A 283 -4.59 14.55 23.48
C PRO A 283 -3.80 13.93 22.32
N THR A 284 -4.44 13.10 21.48
CA THR A 284 -3.78 12.44 20.34
C THR A 284 -3.57 13.35 19.14
N ASP A 285 -4.14 14.56 19.14
CA ASP A 285 -4.16 15.47 18.00
C ASP A 285 -3.61 16.85 18.36
N PRO A 286 -2.32 17.12 18.08
CA PRO A 286 -1.70 18.40 18.36
C PRO A 286 -1.77 19.39 17.18
N ALA A 287 -2.64 19.17 16.19
CA ALA A 287 -2.67 19.99 14.98
C ALA A 287 -3.05 21.47 15.26
N PRO A 288 -2.28 22.44 14.73
CA PRO A 288 -2.57 23.87 14.86
C PRO A 288 -3.58 24.35 13.80
N ILE A 289 -4.09 25.58 13.93
CA ILE A 289 -5.19 26.11 13.09
C ILE A 289 -4.77 26.44 11.65
N ASP A 290 -3.48 26.69 11.43
CA ASP A 290 -2.81 26.85 10.13
C ASP A 290 -2.59 25.52 9.40
N MET A 291 -3.16 24.44 9.93
CA MET A 291 -3.09 23.11 9.37
C MET A 291 -4.48 22.52 9.25
N VAL A 292 -4.75 22.03 8.04
CA VAL A 292 -5.96 21.30 7.72
C VAL A 292 -5.63 19.83 7.54
N GLU A 293 -6.54 18.97 7.95
CA GLU A 293 -6.55 17.55 7.63
C GLU A 293 -7.90 17.23 7.00
N THR A 294 -7.90 16.90 5.72
CA THR A 294 -9.11 16.50 4.99
C THR A 294 -9.00 15.05 4.58
N VAL A 295 -9.91 14.22 5.09
CA VAL A 295 -10.03 12.81 4.66
C VAL A 295 -11.02 12.74 3.51
N VAL A 296 -10.55 12.23 2.36
CA VAL A 296 -11.31 12.09 1.13
C VAL A 296 -11.53 10.60 0.87
N SER A 297 -12.76 10.14 1.03
CA SER A 297 -13.14 8.75 0.77
C SER A 297 -13.65 8.59 -0.65
N PHE A 298 -13.23 7.54 -1.34
CA PHE A 298 -13.64 7.26 -2.71
C PHE A 298 -14.81 6.30 -2.77
N ARG A 299 -15.62 6.42 -3.82
CA ARG A 299 -16.58 5.39 -4.22
C ARG A 299 -15.81 4.15 -4.71
N PRO A 300 -16.41 2.95 -4.69
CA PRO A 300 -15.86 1.77 -5.35
C PRO A 300 -15.40 2.07 -6.79
N GLU A 301 -14.20 1.62 -7.16
CA GLU A 301 -13.59 1.89 -8.47
C GLU A 301 -14.47 1.48 -9.67
N LYS A 302 -15.29 0.43 -9.50
CA LYS A 302 -16.26 -0.02 -10.52
C LYS A 302 -17.34 1.02 -10.84
N TRP A 303 -17.55 2.00 -9.99
CA TRP A 303 -18.52 3.08 -10.20
C TRP A 303 -17.87 4.37 -10.72
N TRP A 304 -16.60 4.33 -11.09
CA TRP A 304 -15.91 5.51 -11.61
C TRP A 304 -16.15 5.64 -13.12
N PRO A 305 -16.50 6.84 -13.62
CA PRO A 305 -16.68 7.06 -15.05
C PRO A 305 -15.35 6.95 -15.80
N ARG A 306 -15.39 6.42 -17.02
CA ARG A 306 -14.26 6.40 -17.94
C ARG A 306 -14.11 7.77 -18.58
N ARG A 307 -13.38 8.65 -17.90
CA ARG A 307 -13.11 10.01 -18.38
C ARG A 307 -11.63 10.33 -18.59
N LYS A 308 -10.72 9.36 -18.42
CA LYS A 308 -9.29 9.60 -18.62
C LYS A 308 -8.96 9.61 -20.09
N TYR A 309 -8.55 10.78 -20.58
CA TYR A 309 -7.98 10.93 -21.91
C TYR A 309 -6.46 11.03 -21.81
N GLU A 310 -5.72 10.16 -22.51
CA GLU A 310 -4.26 10.18 -22.40
C GLU A 310 -3.67 11.42 -23.07
N TYR A 311 -2.64 11.97 -22.44
CA TYR A 311 -1.94 13.13 -22.97
C TYR A 311 -1.31 12.84 -24.35
N ALA A 312 -0.85 11.61 -24.59
CA ALA A 312 -0.31 11.19 -25.89
C ALA A 312 -1.36 11.29 -27.02
N ASP A 313 -2.62 10.92 -26.73
CA ASP A 313 -3.72 11.02 -27.68
C ASP A 313 -4.11 12.48 -27.91
N THR A 314 -4.14 13.28 -26.84
CA THR A 314 -4.38 14.74 -26.93
C THR A 314 -3.31 15.43 -27.80
N LEU A 315 -2.04 15.06 -27.61
CA LEU A 315 -0.92 15.61 -28.37
C LEU A 315 -1.00 15.22 -29.85
N ALA A 316 -1.37 13.97 -30.14
CA ALA A 316 -1.55 13.49 -31.51
C ALA A 316 -2.69 14.27 -32.21
N GLU A 317 -3.81 14.50 -31.52
CA GLU A 317 -4.94 15.25 -32.07
C GLU A 317 -4.64 16.74 -32.21
N ALA A 318 -3.96 17.35 -31.24
CA ALA A 318 -3.46 18.72 -31.34
C ALA A 318 -2.61 18.91 -32.61
N GLY A 319 -1.76 17.93 -32.94
CA GLY A 319 -0.95 17.94 -34.16
C GLY A 319 -1.78 17.94 -35.45
N ARG A 320 -2.93 17.26 -35.46
CA ARG A 320 -3.89 17.22 -36.58
C ARG A 320 -4.69 18.51 -36.68
N VAL A 321 -5.19 19.03 -35.56
CA VAL A 321 -5.91 20.31 -35.51
C VAL A 321 -5.03 21.46 -35.99
N VAL A 322 -3.78 21.53 -35.53
CA VAL A 322 -2.81 22.54 -35.99
C VAL A 322 -2.55 22.40 -37.49
N ALA A 323 -2.42 21.17 -38.01
CA ALA A 323 -2.26 20.95 -39.46
C ALA A 323 -3.47 21.46 -40.26
N ALA A 324 -4.69 21.16 -39.81
CA ALA A 324 -5.92 21.59 -40.49
C ALA A 324 -6.09 23.12 -40.44
N LEU A 325 -5.66 23.77 -39.36
CA LEU A 325 -5.64 25.24 -39.27
C LEU A 325 -4.61 25.87 -40.22
N GLN A 326 -3.48 25.21 -40.48
CA GLN A 326 -2.48 25.62 -41.47
C GLN A 326 -3.01 25.48 -42.90
N GLU A 327 -3.67 24.37 -43.23
CA GLU A 327 -4.28 24.14 -44.54
C GLU A 327 -5.34 25.20 -44.89
N ARG A 328 -6.08 25.68 -43.89
CA ARG A 328 -7.08 26.75 -44.03
C ARG A 328 -6.49 28.17 -43.98
N GLY A 329 -5.17 28.29 -43.86
CA GLY A 329 -4.43 29.55 -43.80
C GLY A 329 -4.73 30.39 -42.55
N ILE A 330 -5.28 29.78 -41.50
CA ILE A 330 -5.57 30.43 -40.21
C ILE A 330 -4.29 30.55 -39.39
N LEU A 331 -3.49 29.48 -39.37
CA LEU A 331 -2.11 29.50 -38.88
C LEU A 331 -1.13 29.56 -40.05
N ARG A 332 -0.02 30.26 -39.87
CA ARG A 332 1.12 30.25 -40.79
C ARG A 332 1.85 28.91 -40.71
N ASP A 333 2.65 28.59 -41.72
CA ASP A 333 3.54 27.43 -41.69
C ASP A 333 4.56 27.58 -40.55
N ILE A 334 4.55 26.62 -39.63
CA ILE A 334 5.45 26.56 -38.48
C ILE A 334 6.62 25.62 -38.85
N PRO A 335 7.89 26.04 -38.64
CA PRO A 335 9.05 25.19 -38.90
C PRO A 335 8.97 23.84 -38.17
N ARG A 336 9.52 22.77 -38.77
CA ARG A 336 9.45 21.41 -38.20
C ARG A 336 10.05 21.29 -36.80
N GLU A 337 11.07 22.09 -36.48
CA GLU A 337 11.75 22.08 -35.17
C GLU A 337 10.87 22.69 -34.07
N GLU A 338 10.10 23.73 -34.37
CA GLU A 338 9.24 24.45 -33.41
C GLU A 338 7.81 23.87 -33.33
N ARG A 339 7.40 23.12 -34.35
CA ARG A 339 6.05 22.52 -34.42
C ARG A 339 5.77 21.59 -33.24
N GLY A 340 6.76 20.84 -32.78
CA GLY A 340 6.61 19.93 -31.63
C GLY A 340 6.25 20.68 -30.34
N ASP A 341 6.98 21.76 -30.05
CA ASP A 341 6.78 22.58 -28.86
C ASP A 341 5.46 23.36 -28.91
N PHE A 342 5.09 23.87 -30.09
CA PHE A 342 3.81 24.53 -30.28
C PHE A 342 2.63 23.56 -30.07
N VAL A 343 2.69 22.36 -30.66
CA VAL A 343 1.66 21.33 -30.49
C VAL A 343 1.56 20.86 -29.04
N ASN A 344 2.69 20.71 -28.34
CA ASN A 344 2.72 20.42 -26.91
C ASN A 344 2.00 21.51 -26.10
N THR A 345 2.32 22.78 -26.36
CA THR A 345 1.69 23.92 -25.69
C THR A 345 0.17 23.96 -25.94
N VAL A 346 -0.26 23.68 -27.17
CA VAL A 346 -1.68 23.61 -27.54
C VAL A 346 -2.40 22.42 -26.88
N ALA A 347 -1.71 21.34 -26.53
CA ALA A 347 -2.31 20.15 -25.93
C ALA A 347 -2.48 20.25 -24.39
N MET A 348 -1.65 21.02 -23.68
CA MET A 348 -1.62 21.04 -22.21
C MET A 348 -2.90 21.57 -21.56
N GLU A 349 -3.35 22.78 -21.94
CA GLU A 349 -4.52 23.42 -21.34
C GLU A 349 -5.83 22.70 -21.71
N PRO A 350 -6.06 22.28 -22.98
CA PRO A 350 -7.24 21.51 -23.37
C PRO A 350 -7.38 20.18 -22.66
N ALA A 351 -6.29 19.46 -22.34
CA ALA A 351 -6.37 18.23 -21.56
C ALA A 351 -6.99 18.46 -20.17
N THR A 352 -6.55 19.52 -19.48
CA THR A 352 -7.07 19.90 -18.16
C THR A 352 -8.51 20.39 -18.24
N ARG A 353 -8.83 21.22 -19.25
CA ARG A 353 -10.20 21.72 -19.49
C ARG A 353 -11.16 20.59 -19.88
N PHE A 354 -10.71 19.61 -20.65
CA PHE A 354 -11.47 18.42 -21.02
C PHE A 354 -11.83 17.61 -19.78
N ASP A 355 -10.84 17.32 -18.92
CA ASP A 355 -11.05 16.59 -17.68
C ASP A 355 -12.09 17.27 -16.78
N ARG A 356 -12.01 18.61 -16.65
CA ARG A 356 -12.99 19.41 -15.91
C ARG A 356 -14.39 19.33 -16.53
N ALA A 357 -14.50 19.46 -17.85
CA ALA A 357 -15.78 19.37 -18.56
C ALA A 357 -16.46 18.00 -18.38
N MET A 358 -15.68 16.91 -18.51
CA MET A 358 -16.19 15.54 -18.32
C MET A 358 -16.55 15.26 -16.86
N ARG A 359 -15.80 15.82 -15.90
CA ARG A 359 -16.13 15.78 -14.47
C ARG A 359 -17.47 16.47 -14.18
N ASP A 360 -17.67 17.67 -14.72
CA ASP A 360 -18.89 18.45 -14.50
C ASP A 360 -20.12 17.79 -15.13
N LEU A 361 -19.98 17.22 -16.34
CA LEU A 361 -21.01 16.40 -16.97
C LEU A 361 -21.37 15.20 -16.10
N SER A 362 -20.36 14.44 -15.67
CA SER A 362 -20.53 13.25 -14.82
C SER A 362 -21.25 13.59 -13.51
N MET A 363 -20.86 14.68 -12.86
CA MET A 363 -21.51 15.14 -11.63
C MET A 363 -22.94 15.60 -11.84
N THR A 364 -23.22 16.25 -12.97
CA THR A 364 -24.58 16.68 -13.31
C THR A 364 -25.48 15.46 -13.48
N ARG A 365 -25.04 14.46 -14.26
CA ARG A 365 -25.76 13.19 -14.45
C ARG A 365 -25.94 12.41 -13.15
N LEU A 366 -24.90 12.38 -12.31
CA LEU A 366 -25.00 11.72 -11.01
C LEU A 366 -26.07 12.37 -10.13
N ARG A 367 -26.13 13.71 -10.08
CA ARG A 367 -27.15 14.45 -9.31
C ARG A 367 -28.57 14.22 -9.84
N GLU A 368 -28.74 14.07 -11.15
CA GLU A 368 -30.02 13.72 -11.77
C GLU A 368 -30.45 12.28 -11.46
N PHE A 369 -29.48 11.37 -11.31
CA PHE A 369 -29.72 9.96 -11.03
C PHE A 369 -30.08 9.67 -9.56
N VAL A 370 -29.54 10.44 -8.59
CA VAL A 370 -29.79 10.21 -7.16
C VAL A 370 -31.29 10.12 -6.81
N PRO A 371 -32.16 11.05 -7.25
CA PRO A 371 -33.60 10.95 -6.99
C PRO A 371 -34.26 9.72 -7.63
N GLU A 372 -33.86 9.34 -8.85
CA GLU A 372 -34.39 8.16 -9.54
C GLU A 372 -34.05 6.87 -8.78
N LYS A 373 -32.79 6.73 -8.36
CA LYS A 373 -32.32 5.61 -7.56
C LYS A 373 -33.08 5.52 -6.23
N GLY A 374 -33.27 6.66 -5.56
CA GLY A 374 -34.02 6.72 -4.30
C GLY A 374 -35.47 6.27 -4.44
N LYS A 375 -36.13 6.57 -5.58
CA LYS A 375 -37.47 6.05 -5.89
C LYS A 375 -37.49 4.53 -6.00
N LYS A 376 -36.53 3.95 -6.73
CA LYS A 376 -36.42 2.48 -6.86
C LYS A 376 -36.17 1.77 -5.52
N PHE A 377 -35.42 2.39 -4.61
CA PHE A 377 -35.26 1.86 -3.25
C PHE A 377 -36.55 1.95 -2.44
N ALA A 378 -37.28 3.06 -2.51
CA ALA A 378 -38.57 3.18 -1.84
C ALA A 378 -39.56 2.10 -2.33
N GLU A 379 -39.66 1.91 -3.65
CA GLU A 379 -40.47 0.85 -4.27
C GLU A 379 -40.07 -0.55 -3.79
N ARG A 380 -38.76 -0.82 -3.64
CA ARG A 380 -38.24 -2.10 -3.13
C ARG A 380 -38.60 -2.30 -1.66
N ILE A 381 -38.37 -1.30 -0.81
CA ILE A 381 -38.68 -1.36 0.63
C ILE A 381 -40.18 -1.63 0.84
N VAL A 382 -41.04 -0.90 0.14
CA VAL A 382 -42.49 -1.05 0.22
C VAL A 382 -42.91 -2.43 -0.24
N ARG A 383 -42.43 -2.88 -1.41
CA ARG A 383 -42.76 -4.20 -1.95
C ARG A 383 -42.37 -5.34 -1.01
N GLU A 384 -41.10 -5.40 -0.58
CA GLU A 384 -40.61 -6.50 0.26
C GLU A 384 -41.31 -6.53 1.63
N THR A 385 -41.62 -5.36 2.19
CA THR A 385 -42.32 -5.26 3.48
C THR A 385 -43.77 -5.73 3.35
N LEU A 386 -44.48 -5.32 2.29
CA LEU A 386 -45.84 -5.79 2.01
C LEU A 386 -45.88 -7.29 1.72
N GLU A 387 -44.93 -7.83 0.96
CA GLU A 387 -44.82 -9.27 0.69
C GLU A 387 -44.61 -10.08 1.97
N LEU A 388 -43.78 -9.59 2.92
CA LEU A 388 -43.61 -10.22 4.23
C LEU A 388 -44.92 -10.22 5.02
N LEU A 389 -45.62 -9.08 5.09
CA LEU A 389 -46.87 -8.94 5.82
C LEU A 389 -47.99 -9.81 5.22
N ALA A 390 -48.07 -9.87 3.88
CA ALA A 390 -48.99 -10.74 3.15
C ALA A 390 -48.70 -12.23 3.42
N THR A 391 -47.42 -12.64 3.39
CA THR A 391 -47.01 -14.02 3.70
C THR A 391 -47.39 -14.45 5.12
N LYS A 392 -47.43 -13.50 6.06
CA LYS A 392 -47.88 -13.73 7.45
C LYS A 392 -49.39 -13.71 7.63
N GLY A 393 -50.16 -13.36 6.59
CA GLY A 393 -51.61 -13.12 6.72
C GLY A 393 -51.95 -11.97 7.65
N LYS A 394 -51.07 -10.95 7.71
CA LYS A 394 -51.22 -9.74 8.55
C LYS A 394 -51.61 -8.49 7.77
N LEU A 395 -51.72 -8.62 6.45
CA LEU A 395 -52.25 -7.61 5.56
C LEU A 395 -53.75 -7.92 5.36
N GLU A 396 -54.63 -7.04 5.82
CA GLU A 396 -56.09 -7.24 5.72
C GLU A 396 -56.59 -6.89 4.32
N ASP A 397 -56.16 -5.74 3.79
CA ASP A 397 -56.43 -5.24 2.44
C ASP A 397 -55.13 -4.69 1.82
N ASP A 398 -54.98 -4.83 0.50
CA ASP A 398 -53.87 -4.20 -0.24
C ASP A 398 -54.09 -2.67 -0.23
N PRO A 399 -53.10 -1.86 0.17
CA PRO A 399 -53.24 -0.40 0.17
C PRO A 399 -53.61 0.13 -1.23
N ASP A 400 -54.39 1.22 -1.26
CA ASP A 400 -54.78 1.91 -2.51
C ASP A 400 -53.51 2.23 -3.34
N PRO A 401 -53.46 1.89 -4.64
CA PRO A 401 -52.34 2.22 -5.52
C PRO A 401 -51.91 3.70 -5.47
N ASP A 402 -52.85 4.62 -5.30
CA ASP A 402 -52.55 6.06 -5.24
C ASP A 402 -51.86 6.42 -3.91
N ASP A 403 -52.29 5.84 -2.79
CA ASP A 403 -51.69 6.04 -1.47
C ASP A 403 -50.33 5.35 -1.35
N ARG A 404 -50.18 4.18 -1.97
CA ARG A 404 -48.89 3.49 -2.10
C ARG A 404 -47.88 4.33 -2.85
N THR A 405 -48.26 4.87 -4.02
CA THR A 405 -47.39 5.72 -4.83
C THR A 405 -47.01 6.98 -4.06
N ARG A 406 -47.95 7.57 -3.33
CA ARG A 406 -47.70 8.73 -2.47
C ARG A 406 -46.71 8.42 -1.35
N PHE A 407 -46.85 7.27 -0.69
CA PHE A 407 -45.91 6.84 0.34
C PHE A 407 -44.52 6.56 -0.24
N GLU A 408 -44.43 5.89 -1.38
CA GLU A 408 -43.18 5.66 -2.11
C GLU A 408 -42.49 6.99 -2.46
N GLU A 409 -43.23 8.02 -2.88
CA GLU A 409 -42.69 9.36 -3.14
C GLU A 409 -42.22 10.09 -1.86
N GLU A 410 -42.97 9.99 -0.76
CA GLU A 410 -42.58 10.60 0.52
C GLU A 410 -41.33 9.92 1.09
N LEU A 411 -41.28 8.58 1.03
CA LEU A 411 -40.13 7.78 1.43
C LEU A 411 -38.92 8.08 0.54
N ALA A 412 -39.10 8.16 -0.78
CA ALA A 412 -38.05 8.55 -1.71
C ALA A 412 -37.54 9.96 -1.42
N LYS A 413 -38.40 10.96 -1.20
CA LYS A 413 -37.94 12.33 -0.85
C LYS A 413 -37.13 12.36 0.44
N ARG A 414 -37.51 11.57 1.44
CA ARG A 414 -36.89 11.57 2.77
C ARG A 414 -35.60 10.75 2.82
N TYR A 415 -35.55 9.62 2.11
CA TYR A 415 -34.46 8.66 2.19
C TYR A 415 -33.63 8.51 0.90
N ALA A 416 -33.98 9.14 -0.23
CA ALA A 416 -33.17 9.09 -1.45
C ALA A 416 -31.74 9.57 -1.20
N ALA A 417 -31.58 10.69 -0.49
CA ALA A 417 -30.26 11.22 -0.14
C ALA A 417 -29.55 10.38 0.94
N ILE A 418 -30.30 9.66 1.78
CA ILE A 418 -29.76 8.82 2.87
C ILE A 418 -29.22 7.50 2.28
N PHE A 419 -29.98 6.87 1.39
CA PHE A 419 -29.62 5.63 0.70
C PHE A 419 -28.74 5.84 -0.55
N ASP A 420 -28.44 7.09 -0.93
CA ASP A 420 -27.51 7.38 -2.03
C ASP A 420 -26.09 6.91 -1.71
N GLU A 421 -25.71 6.98 -0.44
CA GLU A 421 -24.33 6.90 0.02
C GLU A 421 -24.01 5.56 0.71
N TRP A 422 -24.79 5.15 1.71
CA TRP A 422 -24.71 3.83 2.35
C TRP A 422 -26.08 3.37 2.80
N ILE A 423 -26.35 2.07 2.66
CA ILE A 423 -27.60 1.49 3.15
C ILE A 423 -27.35 1.00 4.58
N LEU A 424 -27.47 1.92 5.53
CA LEU A 424 -27.26 1.61 6.93
C LEU A 424 -28.46 0.86 7.50
N LEU A 425 -28.19 -0.20 8.27
CA LEU A 425 -29.22 -0.99 8.91
C LEU A 425 -30.20 -0.16 9.76
N PRO A 426 -29.76 0.85 10.55
CA PRO A 426 -30.69 1.73 11.28
C PRO A 426 -31.63 2.55 10.40
N ASP A 427 -31.19 2.94 9.20
CA ASP A 427 -32.00 3.74 8.29
C ASP A 427 -33.01 2.86 7.53
N VAL A 428 -32.61 1.64 7.15
CA VAL A 428 -33.54 0.61 6.64
C VAL A 428 -34.58 0.28 7.70
N ALA A 429 -34.16 0.09 8.96
CA ALA A 429 -35.08 -0.17 10.06
C ALA A 429 -36.07 0.98 10.26
N ARG A 430 -35.60 2.23 10.27
CA ARG A 430 -36.47 3.42 10.38
C ARG A 430 -37.46 3.50 9.22
N ALA A 431 -37.01 3.26 7.99
CA ALA A 431 -37.87 3.28 6.81
C ALA A 431 -38.96 2.18 6.86
N THR A 432 -38.61 0.96 7.30
CA THR A 432 -39.59 -0.13 7.47
C THR A 432 -40.55 0.13 8.63
N ASP A 433 -40.08 0.71 9.74
CA ASP A 433 -40.91 1.02 10.89
C ASP A 433 -41.92 2.14 10.56
N GLU A 434 -41.48 3.19 9.86
CA GLU A 434 -42.37 4.27 9.39
C GLU A 434 -43.43 3.75 8.40
N LEU A 435 -43.08 2.79 7.53
CA LEU A 435 -44.05 2.13 6.64
C LEU A 435 -45.07 1.31 7.44
N VAL A 436 -44.64 0.57 8.46
CA VAL A 436 -45.56 -0.19 9.31
C VAL A 436 -46.49 0.75 10.08
N GLU A 437 -45.99 1.86 10.61
CA GLU A 437 -46.81 2.89 11.26
C GLU A 437 -47.85 3.46 10.30
N PHE A 438 -47.45 3.79 9.07
CA PHE A 438 -48.35 4.28 8.03
C PHE A 438 -49.46 3.26 7.68
N LEU A 439 -49.10 1.98 7.52
CA LEU A 439 -50.08 0.91 7.23
C LEU A 439 -51.05 0.68 8.39
N VAL A 440 -50.61 0.87 9.63
CA VAL A 440 -51.47 0.80 10.83
C VAL A 440 -52.43 2.00 10.88
N GLU A 441 -51.98 3.21 10.53
CA GLU A 441 -52.83 4.40 10.46
C GLU A 441 -53.92 4.29 9.38
N GLN A 442 -53.61 3.67 8.24
CA GLN A 442 -54.56 3.41 7.15
C GLN A 442 -55.52 2.24 7.44
N GLY A 443 -55.30 1.49 8.52
CA GLY A 443 -56.12 0.34 8.88
C GLY A 443 -55.84 -0.93 8.06
N SER A 444 -54.77 -0.97 7.26
CA SER A 444 -54.40 -2.14 6.45
C SER A 444 -53.72 -3.26 7.27
N VAL A 445 -53.22 -2.94 8.47
CA VAL A 445 -52.51 -3.87 9.37
C VAL A 445 -52.93 -3.62 10.83
N GLU A 446 -53.32 -4.68 11.55
CA GLU A 446 -53.56 -4.58 13.00
C GLU A 446 -52.27 -4.40 13.80
N LYS A 447 -52.30 -3.53 14.81
CA LYS A 447 -51.18 -3.27 15.72
C LYS A 447 -50.84 -4.51 16.57
N ALA A 448 -49.90 -5.32 16.11
CA ALA A 448 -49.38 -6.50 16.82
C ALA A 448 -47.91 -6.31 17.25
N GLY A 449 -47.46 -7.07 18.25
CA GLY A 449 -46.06 -7.11 18.66
C GLY A 449 -45.18 -7.88 17.65
N ASP A 450 -44.12 -7.23 17.16
CA ASP A 450 -43.08 -7.75 16.25
C ASP A 450 -43.57 -8.20 14.86
N LEU A 451 -44.20 -7.26 14.12
CA LEU A 451 -44.71 -7.45 12.76
C LEU A 451 -43.62 -7.81 11.73
N LEU A 452 -42.36 -7.45 11.97
CA LEU A 452 -41.24 -7.64 11.04
C LEU A 452 -40.36 -8.87 11.34
N ALA A 453 -40.67 -9.67 12.37
CA ALA A 453 -39.91 -10.90 12.66
C ALA A 453 -39.93 -11.93 11.51
N LEU A 454 -38.83 -12.62 11.22
CA LEU A 454 -38.81 -13.64 10.16
C LEU A 454 -39.61 -14.91 10.55
N PRO A 455 -40.28 -15.56 9.58
CA PRO A 455 -40.99 -16.83 9.83
C PRO A 455 -40.00 -17.96 10.19
N ARG A 456 -40.34 -18.78 11.20
CA ARG A 456 -39.49 -19.91 11.65
C ARG A 456 -39.66 -21.10 10.71
N THR A 457 -38.56 -21.58 10.12
CA THR A 457 -38.54 -22.78 9.25
C THR A 457 -37.66 -23.89 9.85
N PRO A 458 -37.82 -25.18 9.50
CA PRO A 458 -36.98 -26.26 10.03
C PRO A 458 -35.48 -26.08 9.71
N LEU A 459 -35.16 -25.41 8.60
CA LEU A 459 -33.79 -25.10 8.18
C LEU A 459 -33.16 -24.01 9.05
N SER A 460 -33.97 -23.08 9.59
CA SER A 460 -33.47 -22.01 10.47
C SER A 460 -32.95 -22.57 11.81
N PHE A 461 -33.49 -23.69 12.29
CA PHE A 461 -33.02 -24.39 13.49
C PHE A 461 -31.58 -24.94 13.36
N LEU A 462 -31.22 -25.50 12.19
CA LEU A 462 -29.83 -25.96 11.94
C LEU A 462 -28.86 -24.78 11.85
N SER A 463 -29.29 -23.66 11.27
CA SER A 463 -28.49 -22.44 11.23
C SER A 463 -28.31 -21.81 12.61
N GLU A 464 -29.32 -21.83 13.49
CA GLU A 464 -29.22 -21.41 14.89
C GLU A 464 -28.22 -22.27 15.68
N LEU A 465 -28.20 -23.58 15.43
CA LEU A 465 -27.29 -24.52 16.07
C LEU A 465 -25.82 -24.24 15.69
N GLY A 466 -25.55 -23.96 14.40
CA GLY A 466 -24.23 -23.51 13.94
C GLY A 466 -23.84 -22.12 14.49
N ARG A 467 -24.81 -21.21 14.63
CA ARG A 467 -24.61 -19.84 15.14
C ARG A 467 -24.36 -19.78 16.64
N THR A 468 -24.90 -20.73 17.40
CA THR A 468 -24.61 -20.86 18.84
C THR A 468 -23.12 -21.15 19.08
N PHE A 469 -22.46 -21.85 18.13
CA PHE A 469 -21.01 -22.06 18.15
C PHE A 469 -20.20 -20.81 17.74
N THR A 470 -20.75 -19.91 16.92
CA THR A 470 -20.05 -18.71 16.41
C THR A 470 -20.46 -17.40 17.10
N ARG A 471 -21.48 -17.40 17.98
CA ARG A 471 -22.08 -16.21 18.61
C ARG A 471 -22.57 -15.13 17.62
N ALA A 472 -22.91 -15.50 16.38
CA ALA A 472 -23.46 -14.57 15.41
C ALA A 472 -24.96 -14.31 15.69
N GLU A 473 -25.39 -13.04 15.65
CA GLU A 473 -26.81 -12.65 15.77
C GLU A 473 -27.64 -13.24 14.61
N ALA A 474 -28.93 -13.53 14.85
CA ALA A 474 -29.82 -14.01 13.81
C ALA A 474 -30.12 -12.86 12.82
N PRO A 475 -30.07 -13.10 11.49
CA PRO A 475 -30.39 -12.06 10.52
C PRO A 475 -31.86 -11.66 10.70
N THR A 476 -32.12 -10.37 10.86
CA THR A 476 -33.47 -9.80 10.91
C THR A 476 -33.99 -9.54 9.49
N PHE A 477 -35.30 -9.32 9.33
CA PHE A 477 -35.85 -8.90 8.03
C PHE A 477 -35.14 -7.65 7.51
N GLN A 478 -34.89 -6.66 8.39
CA GLN A 478 -34.16 -5.45 8.03
C GLN A 478 -32.73 -5.73 7.56
N THR A 479 -32.07 -6.77 8.10
CA THR A 479 -30.73 -7.17 7.66
C THR A 479 -30.76 -7.76 6.25
N ILE A 480 -31.74 -8.61 5.96
CA ILE A 480 -31.92 -9.19 4.62
C ILE A 480 -32.30 -8.11 3.61
N LEU A 481 -33.23 -7.22 3.97
CA LEU A 481 -33.65 -6.11 3.13
C LEU A 481 -32.49 -5.14 2.86
N ARG A 482 -31.63 -4.87 3.85
CA ARG A 482 -30.40 -4.10 3.64
C ARG A 482 -29.51 -4.76 2.58
N ASP A 483 -29.23 -6.05 2.71
CA ASP A 483 -28.36 -6.78 1.77
C ASP A 483 -28.95 -6.79 0.35
N ASP A 484 -30.28 -6.91 0.23
CA ASP A 484 -30.98 -6.82 -1.06
C ASP A 484 -30.92 -5.41 -1.66
N LEU A 485 -31.12 -4.37 -0.85
CA LEU A 485 -30.95 -2.98 -1.27
C LEU A 485 -29.51 -2.69 -1.67
N GLU A 486 -28.50 -3.27 -1.00
CA GLU A 486 -27.08 -3.12 -1.36
C GLU A 486 -26.80 -3.75 -2.73
N ALA A 487 -27.37 -4.93 -3.00
CA ALA A 487 -27.28 -5.56 -4.32
C ALA A 487 -27.96 -4.72 -5.40
N LEU A 488 -29.16 -4.19 -5.12
CA LEU A 488 -29.89 -3.30 -6.03
C LEU A 488 -29.12 -1.99 -6.26
N HIS A 489 -28.50 -1.43 -5.22
CA HIS A 489 -27.65 -0.25 -5.33
C HIS A 489 -26.51 -0.49 -6.31
N ASP A 490 -25.82 -1.62 -6.17
CA ASP A 490 -24.71 -1.97 -7.05
C ASP A 490 -25.14 -2.18 -8.50
N GLU A 491 -26.28 -2.82 -8.72
CA GLU A 491 -26.88 -3.00 -10.06
C GLU A 491 -27.20 -1.65 -10.71
N LEU A 492 -27.90 -0.78 -9.97
CA LEU A 492 -28.32 0.54 -10.45
C LEU A 492 -27.12 1.45 -10.74
N MET A 493 -26.12 1.49 -9.85
CA MET A 493 -24.90 2.27 -10.07
C MET A 493 -24.09 1.75 -11.26
N THR A 494 -23.97 0.43 -11.42
CA THR A 494 -23.26 -0.16 -12.56
C THR A 494 -23.97 0.11 -13.88
N GLY A 495 -25.31 0.07 -13.88
CA GLY A 495 -26.12 0.46 -15.03
C GLY A 495 -25.93 1.93 -15.41
N PHE A 496 -26.03 2.83 -14.42
CA PHE A 496 -25.83 4.27 -14.60
C PHE A 496 -24.43 4.59 -15.18
N VAL A 497 -23.37 4.01 -14.62
CA VAL A 497 -22.00 4.26 -15.10
C VAL A 497 -21.82 3.78 -16.54
N LYS A 498 -22.44 2.67 -16.93
CA LYS A 498 -22.40 2.19 -18.31
C LYS A 498 -23.09 3.14 -19.28
N GLU A 499 -24.22 3.73 -18.89
CA GLU A 499 -24.93 4.74 -19.69
C GLU A 499 -24.12 6.05 -19.76
N LEU A 500 -23.56 6.47 -18.63
CA LEU A 500 -22.69 7.64 -18.55
C LEU A 500 -21.42 7.49 -19.40
N ASP A 501 -20.76 6.34 -19.36
CA ASP A 501 -19.58 6.04 -20.18
C ASP A 501 -19.89 6.15 -21.68
N ALA A 502 -21.10 5.73 -22.10
CA ALA A 502 -21.54 5.87 -23.48
C ALA A 502 -21.76 7.35 -23.85
N GLU A 503 -22.44 8.13 -22.99
CA GLU A 503 -22.66 9.57 -23.22
C GLU A 503 -21.34 10.35 -23.25
N ILE A 504 -20.42 10.07 -22.33
CA ILE A 504 -19.08 10.69 -22.32
C ILE A 504 -18.34 10.33 -23.61
N GLY A 505 -18.41 9.07 -24.05
CA GLY A 505 -17.83 8.63 -25.32
C GLY A 505 -18.36 9.38 -26.54
N ASP A 506 -19.64 9.74 -26.55
CA ASP A 506 -20.28 10.49 -27.64
C ASP A 506 -19.92 11.99 -27.60
N VAL A 507 -19.79 12.59 -26.42
CA VAL A 507 -19.52 14.04 -26.24
C VAL A 507 -18.01 14.37 -26.28
N ALA A 508 -17.16 13.42 -25.92
CA ALA A 508 -15.71 13.62 -25.80
C ALA A 508 -15.04 14.07 -27.12
N PRO A 509 -15.33 13.45 -28.29
CA PRO A 509 -14.81 13.87 -29.59
C PRO A 509 -14.97 15.36 -29.88
N GLY A 510 -16.22 15.83 -29.90
CA GLY A 510 -16.55 17.21 -30.24
C GLY A 510 -15.99 18.21 -29.25
N THR A 511 -15.98 17.86 -27.96
CA THR A 511 -15.42 18.69 -26.89
C THR A 511 -13.90 18.85 -27.03
N THR A 512 -13.19 17.75 -27.27
CA THR A 512 -11.73 17.73 -27.43
C THR A 512 -11.30 18.58 -28.61
N VAL A 513 -11.91 18.33 -29.78
CA VAL A 513 -11.61 19.07 -31.02
C VAL A 513 -11.88 20.56 -30.82
N TRP A 514 -12.99 20.93 -30.19
CA TRP A 514 -13.33 22.32 -29.93
C TRP A 514 -12.30 23.01 -29.04
N LEU A 515 -11.95 22.41 -27.90
CA LEU A 515 -10.96 22.96 -26.97
C LEU A 515 -9.58 23.12 -27.64
N LEU A 516 -9.16 22.16 -28.46
CA LEU A 516 -7.91 22.23 -29.21
C LEU A 516 -7.93 23.34 -30.27
N ILE A 517 -9.04 23.55 -30.97
CA ILE A 517 -9.20 24.64 -31.94
C ILE A 517 -9.10 26.00 -31.22
N GLU A 518 -9.83 26.16 -30.12
CA GLU A 518 -9.79 27.40 -29.31
C GLU A 518 -8.36 27.71 -28.86
N GLU A 519 -7.68 26.72 -28.28
CA GLU A 519 -6.32 26.90 -27.74
C GLU A 519 -5.30 27.15 -28.85
N ALA A 520 -5.39 26.44 -29.97
CA ALA A 520 -4.50 26.65 -31.11
C ALA A 520 -4.61 28.07 -31.68
N VAL A 521 -5.83 28.63 -31.75
CA VAL A 521 -6.06 30.01 -32.20
C VAL A 521 -5.57 31.00 -31.14
N ALA A 522 -5.84 30.76 -29.84
CA ALA A 522 -5.40 31.61 -28.74
C ALA A 522 -3.86 31.69 -28.66
N LYS A 523 -3.17 30.54 -28.66
CA LYS A 523 -1.70 30.48 -28.69
C LYS A 523 -1.13 31.01 -29.99
N GLY A 524 -1.84 30.84 -31.10
CA GLY A 524 -1.51 31.47 -32.37
C GLY A 524 -1.49 33.01 -32.29
N ARG A 525 -2.45 33.62 -31.57
CA ARG A 525 -2.49 35.07 -31.31
C ARG A 525 -1.33 35.52 -30.41
N GLU A 526 -1.04 34.76 -29.35
CA GLU A 526 -0.02 35.12 -28.36
C GLU A 526 1.41 34.96 -28.89
N GLN A 527 1.69 33.85 -29.56
CA GLN A 527 3.05 33.45 -29.96
C GLN A 527 3.40 33.88 -31.39
N GLY A 528 2.46 34.47 -32.13
CA GLY A 528 2.68 35.07 -33.46
C GLY A 528 2.46 34.21 -34.72
N PRO A 529 2.14 32.90 -34.71
CA PRO A 529 1.88 32.16 -35.96
C PRO A 529 0.45 32.38 -36.51
N LEU A 530 -0.36 33.29 -35.97
CA LEU A 530 -1.66 33.61 -36.55
C LEU A 530 -1.51 34.29 -37.92
N GLY A 531 -2.00 33.63 -38.96
CA GLY A 531 -2.02 34.13 -40.33
C GLY A 531 -3.15 35.14 -40.57
N ARG A 532 -4.36 34.81 -40.11
CA ARG A 532 -5.58 35.62 -40.20
C ARG A 532 -6.53 35.29 -39.06
N GLU A 533 -7.42 36.22 -38.70
CA GLU A 533 -8.51 35.92 -37.76
C GLU A 533 -9.53 34.97 -38.41
N PRO A 534 -9.89 33.87 -37.72
CA PRO A 534 -10.89 32.92 -38.21
C PRO A 534 -12.31 33.50 -38.10
N ARG A 535 -13.21 33.10 -39.01
CA ARG A 535 -14.65 33.39 -38.90
C ARG A 535 -15.35 32.29 -38.09
N ASP A 536 -16.37 32.64 -37.32
CA ASP A 536 -17.08 31.66 -36.45
C ASP A 536 -17.60 30.43 -37.23
N GLY A 537 -18.15 30.62 -38.43
CA GLY A 537 -18.60 29.51 -39.30
C GLY A 537 -17.46 28.64 -39.85
N GLU A 538 -16.24 29.16 -39.97
CA GLU A 538 -15.06 28.38 -40.38
C GLU A 538 -14.55 27.49 -39.24
N LEU A 539 -14.64 27.95 -37.99
CA LEU A 539 -14.28 27.16 -36.82
C LEU A 539 -15.30 26.03 -36.58
N GLN A 540 -16.59 26.32 -36.73
CA GLN A 540 -17.64 25.32 -36.57
C GLN A 540 -17.59 24.25 -37.67
N SER A 541 -17.36 24.65 -38.92
CA SER A 541 -17.15 23.67 -40.01
C SER A 541 -15.88 22.84 -39.83
N LEU A 542 -14.80 23.41 -39.27
CA LEU A 542 -13.60 22.65 -38.93
C LEU A 542 -13.90 21.62 -37.83
N ARG A 543 -14.63 22.03 -36.79
CA ARG A 543 -15.08 21.11 -35.74
C ARG A 543 -15.89 19.97 -36.33
N GLU A 544 -16.93 20.24 -37.11
CA GLU A 544 -17.80 19.19 -37.68
C GLU A 544 -17.06 18.23 -38.62
N GLU A 545 -16.10 18.74 -39.39
CA GLU A 545 -15.24 17.92 -40.25
C GLU A 545 -14.34 17.01 -39.42
N ARG A 546 -13.65 17.58 -38.43
CA ARG A 546 -12.71 16.84 -37.58
C ARG A 546 -13.43 15.87 -36.66
N GLU A 547 -14.57 16.24 -36.10
CA GLU A 547 -15.42 15.38 -35.28
C GLU A 547 -15.90 14.13 -36.05
N ARG A 548 -16.15 14.23 -37.36
CA ARG A 548 -16.48 13.05 -38.20
C ARG A 548 -15.28 12.16 -38.51
N GLU A 549 -14.09 12.73 -38.61
CA GLU A 549 -12.84 11.99 -38.81
C GLU A 549 -12.30 11.38 -37.50
N PHE A 550 -12.68 11.98 -36.37
CA PHE A 550 -12.31 11.57 -35.03
C PHE A 550 -13.27 10.47 -34.55
N GLU A 551 -12.99 9.23 -34.98
CA GLU A 551 -13.68 8.04 -34.47
C GLU A 551 -13.57 7.93 -32.94
N SER A 552 -14.50 7.18 -32.33
CA SER A 552 -14.69 7.02 -30.87
C SER A 552 -13.40 7.09 -30.05
N VAL A 553 -13.35 8.04 -29.10
CA VAL A 553 -12.22 8.18 -28.18
C VAL A 553 -12.21 7.02 -27.19
N PHE A 554 -11.08 6.34 -27.06
CA PHE A 554 -10.91 5.35 -26.01
C PHE A 554 -10.60 6.05 -24.69
N LEU A 555 -11.58 6.08 -23.80
CA LEU A 555 -11.42 6.65 -22.46
C LEU A 555 -11.04 5.56 -21.47
N TRP A 556 -9.97 5.83 -20.73
CA TRP A 556 -9.44 4.93 -19.72
C TRP A 556 -10.17 5.15 -18.38
N HIS A 557 -10.12 4.15 -17.50
CA HIS A 557 -10.46 4.36 -16.10
C HIS A 557 -9.34 5.14 -15.42
N LYS A 558 -9.71 6.15 -14.62
CA LYS A 558 -8.76 6.80 -13.72
C LYS A 558 -8.34 5.83 -12.62
N LYS A 559 -7.08 5.91 -12.21
CA LYS A 559 -6.58 5.31 -10.97
C LYS A 559 -6.63 6.34 -9.84
N GLN A 560 -6.53 5.88 -8.60
CA GLN A 560 -6.45 6.76 -7.43
C GLN A 560 -5.33 7.80 -7.56
N GLU A 561 -4.17 7.42 -8.11
CA GLU A 561 -3.04 8.32 -8.36
C GLU A 561 -3.35 9.40 -9.41
N ASP A 562 -4.17 9.07 -10.43
CA ASP A 562 -4.61 10.06 -11.42
C ASP A 562 -5.56 11.09 -10.77
N LEU A 563 -6.44 10.64 -9.87
CA LEU A 563 -7.35 11.52 -9.12
C LEU A 563 -6.59 12.42 -8.15
N VAL A 564 -5.59 11.90 -7.44
CA VAL A 564 -4.75 12.71 -6.55
C VAL A 564 -4.03 13.80 -7.35
N LYS A 565 -3.50 13.51 -8.54
CA LYS A 565 -2.86 14.53 -9.40
C LYS A 565 -3.87 15.60 -9.84
N GLU A 566 -5.09 15.21 -10.20
CA GLU A 566 -6.14 16.15 -10.58
C GLU A 566 -6.57 17.03 -9.39
N LEU A 567 -6.83 16.43 -8.23
CA LEU A 567 -7.14 17.14 -6.99
C LEU A 567 -6.02 18.10 -6.58
N ASP A 568 -4.76 17.66 -6.70
CA ASP A 568 -3.60 18.50 -6.39
C ASP A 568 -3.57 19.76 -7.24
N SER A 569 -3.90 19.65 -8.54
CA SER A 569 -3.98 20.81 -9.43
C SER A 569 -5.16 21.74 -9.14
N GLU A 570 -6.31 21.19 -8.77
CA GLU A 570 -7.55 21.95 -8.55
C GLU A 570 -7.62 22.61 -7.15
N LEU A 571 -6.89 22.07 -6.17
CA LEU A 571 -6.84 22.57 -4.79
C LEU A 571 -5.65 23.51 -4.52
N GLN A 572 -4.99 24.03 -5.55
CA GLN A 572 -3.93 25.02 -5.37
C GLN A 572 -4.52 26.36 -4.92
N VAL A 573 -4.16 26.80 -3.70
CA VAL A 573 -4.53 28.09 -3.15
C VAL A 573 -3.26 28.86 -2.80
N PRO A 574 -3.13 30.15 -3.14
CA PRO A 574 -1.95 30.94 -2.77
C PRO A 574 -1.66 30.87 -1.27
N GLY A 575 -0.43 30.52 -0.91
CA GLY A 575 0.01 30.40 0.48
C GLY A 575 -0.28 29.06 1.16
N TRP A 576 -1.01 28.16 0.50
CA TRP A 576 -1.20 26.78 0.96
C TRP A 576 -0.30 25.84 0.17
N ALA A 577 0.33 24.90 0.86
CA ALA A 577 1.10 23.84 0.24
C ALA A 577 0.40 22.49 0.48
N ASN A 578 -0.06 21.84 -0.59
CA ASN A 578 -0.79 20.58 -0.52
C ASN A 578 0.14 19.41 -0.22
N ILE A 579 -0.29 18.50 0.67
CA ILE A 579 0.45 17.28 1.00
C ILE A 579 -0.54 16.12 0.95
N TRP A 580 -0.32 15.20 0.00
CA TRP A 580 -1.15 14.03 -0.20
C TRP A 580 -0.55 12.80 0.45
N THR A 581 -1.38 12.06 1.20
CA THR A 581 -1.03 10.80 1.85
C THR A 581 -2.28 9.93 2.01
N ARG A 582 -2.19 8.85 2.80
CA ARG A 582 -3.32 7.97 3.13
C ARG A 582 -3.52 7.93 4.65
N PRO A 583 -4.77 7.87 5.16
CA PRO A 583 -5.04 8.00 6.60
C PRO A 583 -4.22 7.08 7.51
N ILE A 584 -4.19 5.77 7.26
CA ILE A 584 -3.51 4.78 8.10
C ILE A 584 -1.99 4.93 7.94
N ILE A 585 -1.48 4.97 6.71
CA ILE A 585 -0.04 5.16 6.45
C ILE A 585 0.48 6.42 7.14
N ASN A 586 -0.21 7.55 6.97
CA ASN A 586 0.18 8.82 7.58
C ASN A 586 0.25 8.74 9.10
N ARG A 587 -0.75 8.14 9.76
CA ARG A 587 -0.73 7.99 11.22
C ARG A 587 0.39 7.06 11.68
N VAL A 588 0.67 5.99 10.93
CA VAL A 588 1.78 5.09 11.23
C VAL A 588 3.12 5.81 11.07
N ASP A 589 3.33 6.55 9.98
CA ASP A 589 4.57 7.27 9.70
C ASP A 589 4.81 8.40 10.71
N MET A 590 3.76 9.15 11.07
CA MET A 590 3.82 10.18 12.13
C MET A 590 4.12 9.58 13.50
N LEU A 591 3.55 8.43 13.86
CA LEU A 591 3.84 7.77 15.13
C LEU A 591 5.25 7.18 15.17
N ALA A 592 5.79 6.77 14.03
CA ALA A 592 7.08 6.11 13.95
C ALA A 592 8.26 7.09 13.82
N THR A 593 8.12 8.12 12.99
CA THR A 593 9.20 9.07 12.64
C THR A 593 8.88 10.52 12.97
N GLY A 594 7.59 10.84 13.16
CA GLY A 594 7.10 12.20 13.32
C GLY A 594 6.95 12.99 12.01
N VAL A 595 7.32 12.41 10.87
CA VAL A 595 7.26 13.00 9.52
C VAL A 595 6.02 12.47 8.78
N ARG A 596 5.42 13.29 7.91
CA ARG A 596 4.17 12.96 7.18
C ARG A 596 4.37 12.52 5.74
N THR A 597 5.55 12.83 5.20
CA THR A 597 5.93 12.59 3.81
C THR A 597 6.92 11.43 3.71
N MET A 598 7.17 10.96 2.48
CA MET A 598 8.11 9.85 2.23
C MET A 598 9.54 10.16 2.73
N VAL A 599 9.97 11.42 2.57
CA VAL A 599 11.26 11.90 3.06
C VAL A 599 11.03 13.11 3.95
N GLY A 600 11.71 13.15 5.09
CA GLY A 600 11.79 14.33 5.94
C GLY A 600 13.23 14.61 6.35
N VAL A 601 13.59 15.89 6.36
CA VAL A 601 14.87 16.37 6.89
C VAL A 601 14.61 17.04 8.23
N LYS A 602 15.16 16.47 9.30
CA LYS A 602 15.13 17.01 10.65
C LYS A 602 16.33 17.95 10.83
N VAL A 603 16.08 19.22 11.07
CA VAL A 603 17.10 20.22 11.38
C VAL A 603 17.07 20.50 12.87
N PHE A 604 18.11 20.12 13.59
CA PHE A 604 18.27 20.33 15.02
C PHE A 604 19.14 21.55 15.31
N GLY A 605 18.86 22.25 16.40
CA GLY A 605 19.64 23.39 16.83
C GLY A 605 19.21 23.98 18.17
N THR A 606 19.77 25.15 18.51
CA THR A 606 19.56 25.78 19.82
C THR A 606 18.49 26.89 19.83
N HIS A 607 18.08 27.39 18.66
CA HIS A 607 17.13 28.49 18.54
C HIS A 607 16.43 28.51 17.16
N PHE A 608 15.15 28.92 17.11
CA PHE A 608 14.36 28.94 15.87
C PHE A 608 14.66 30.15 14.97
N GLU A 609 14.81 31.34 15.58
CA GLU A 609 14.94 32.64 14.92
C GLU A 609 16.39 33.05 14.73
N ASP A 610 16.69 33.77 13.64
CA ASP A 610 18.01 34.36 13.42
C ASP A 610 18.42 35.25 14.60
N ARG A 611 19.62 35.03 15.13
CA ARG A 611 20.18 35.90 16.16
C ARG A 611 20.74 37.15 15.48
N THR A 612 20.06 38.28 15.68
CA THR A 612 20.51 39.58 15.18
C THR A 612 21.20 40.39 16.27
N GLU A 613 22.27 41.08 15.90
CA GLU A 613 22.88 42.12 16.73
C GLU A 613 22.63 43.49 16.09
N LYS A 614 22.32 44.48 16.93
CA LYS A 614 22.16 45.86 16.49
C LYS A 614 23.54 46.50 16.33
N ARG A 615 23.91 46.84 15.10
CA ARG A 615 25.15 47.55 14.78
C ARG A 615 24.85 48.92 14.18
N LEU A 616 25.61 49.93 14.58
CA LEU A 616 25.52 51.27 13.97
C LEU A 616 26.39 51.30 12.71
N GLU A 617 25.76 51.27 11.54
CA GLU A 617 26.42 51.51 10.25
C GLU A 617 25.98 52.87 9.70
N GLY A 618 26.94 53.79 9.52
CA GLY A 618 26.66 55.12 8.94
C GLY A 618 25.70 56.00 9.76
N GLY A 619 25.57 55.78 11.07
CA GLY A 619 24.67 56.54 11.94
C GLY A 619 23.22 56.05 11.95
N LYS A 620 22.91 54.92 11.28
CA LYS A 620 21.63 54.21 11.40
C LYS A 620 21.86 52.87 12.10
N GLU A 621 20.94 52.50 12.98
CA GLU A 621 20.91 51.15 13.56
C GLU A 621 20.48 50.16 12.47
N VAL A 622 21.35 49.19 12.17
CA VAL A 622 21.07 48.08 11.25
C VAL A 622 21.16 46.79 12.05
N GLU A 623 20.14 45.95 11.95
CA GLU A 623 20.16 44.59 12.51
C GLU A 623 20.96 43.69 11.57
N VAL A 624 22.06 43.14 12.09
CA VAL A 624 22.92 42.21 11.35
C VAL A 624 22.73 40.81 11.93
N VAL A 625 22.41 39.84 11.08
CA VAL A 625 22.30 38.43 11.46
C VAL A 625 23.70 37.90 11.81
N VAL A 626 23.88 37.46 13.05
CA VAL A 626 25.14 36.91 13.59
C VAL A 626 25.17 35.39 13.44
N GLU A 627 24.03 34.74 13.66
CA GLU A 627 23.88 33.29 13.57
C GLU A 627 22.51 32.96 12.97
N PRO A 628 22.44 32.11 11.92
CA PRO A 628 21.17 31.72 11.33
C PRO A 628 20.41 30.77 12.26
N GLY A 629 19.10 30.99 12.40
CA GLY A 629 18.20 30.13 13.14
C GLY A 629 17.86 28.85 12.36
N ILE A 630 17.25 27.89 13.06
CA ILE A 630 16.81 26.62 12.47
C ILE A 630 15.87 26.86 11.27
N GLN A 631 14.98 27.87 11.33
CA GLN A 631 14.03 28.15 10.25
C GLN A 631 14.74 28.55 8.94
N THR A 632 15.77 29.39 9.03
CA THR A 632 16.54 29.85 7.87
C THR A 632 17.27 28.70 7.20
N ILE A 633 17.88 27.82 8.00
CA ILE A 633 18.55 26.60 7.50
C ILE A 633 17.54 25.66 6.85
N ALA A 634 16.36 25.45 7.47
CA ALA A 634 15.30 24.62 6.90
C ALA A 634 14.79 25.16 5.55
N ASN A 635 14.59 26.47 5.44
CA ASN A 635 14.20 27.13 4.18
C ASN A 635 15.29 26.99 3.10
N GLU A 636 16.58 27.12 3.47
CA GLU A 636 17.70 26.91 2.54
C GLU A 636 17.75 25.46 2.03
N ILE A 637 17.59 24.48 2.93
CA ILE A 637 17.50 23.06 2.58
C ILE A 637 16.32 22.82 1.63
N ALA A 638 15.12 23.35 1.92
CA ALA A 638 13.96 23.22 1.05
C ALA A 638 14.22 23.79 -0.36
N ALA A 639 14.88 24.95 -0.46
CA ALA A 639 15.24 25.56 -1.74
C ALA A 639 16.26 24.71 -2.53
N ILE A 640 17.23 24.09 -1.85
CA ILE A 640 18.19 23.17 -2.47
C ILE A 640 17.48 21.92 -2.99
N LEU A 641 16.61 21.33 -2.17
CA LEU A 641 15.87 20.12 -2.53
C LEU A 641 14.95 20.36 -3.72
N ASN A 642 14.36 21.54 -3.86
CA ASN A 642 13.48 21.88 -4.98
C ASN A 642 14.21 21.85 -6.34
N GLY A 643 15.54 22.01 -6.34
CA GLY A 643 16.35 21.90 -7.55
C GLY A 643 16.72 20.47 -7.95
N ILE A 644 16.38 19.45 -7.15
CA ILE A 644 16.77 18.06 -7.38
C ILE A 644 15.65 17.32 -8.15
N PRO A 645 15.96 16.69 -9.29
CA PRO A 645 14.99 15.90 -10.03
C PRO A 645 14.35 14.80 -9.18
N GLY A 646 13.02 14.77 -9.17
CA GLY A 646 12.20 13.83 -8.40
C GLY A 646 11.65 14.39 -7.07
N ALA A 647 12.10 15.57 -6.63
CA ALA A 647 11.51 16.24 -5.48
C ALA A 647 10.13 16.81 -5.83
N ASP A 648 9.11 16.44 -5.05
CA ASP A 648 7.75 16.99 -5.17
C ASP A 648 7.53 18.02 -4.06
N HIS A 649 7.60 19.31 -4.44
CA HIS A 649 7.34 20.48 -3.60
C HIS A 649 7.90 20.37 -2.16
N PRO A 650 9.23 20.50 -1.96
CA PRO A 650 9.81 20.49 -0.62
C PRO A 650 9.34 21.68 0.22
N ILE A 651 8.75 21.40 1.38
CA ILE A 651 8.16 22.40 2.27
C ILE A 651 8.89 22.35 3.61
N ALA A 652 9.44 23.50 4.01
CA ALA A 652 9.90 23.70 5.38
C ALA A 652 8.71 24.09 6.27
N ASP A 653 8.51 23.37 7.36
CA ASP A 653 7.55 23.74 8.39
C ASP A 653 7.85 25.18 8.86
N GLN A 654 6.86 26.06 8.82
CA GLN A 654 7.01 27.42 9.31
C GLN A 654 6.73 27.43 10.82
N ILE A 655 7.79 27.59 11.60
CA ILE A 655 7.74 27.63 13.08
C ILE A 655 7.74 29.07 13.58
N VAL A 656 8.26 30.01 12.79
CA VAL A 656 8.34 31.44 13.12
C VAL A 656 7.39 32.22 12.22
N GLY A 657 6.78 33.27 12.74
CA GLY A 657 5.98 34.22 11.95
C GLY A 657 4.56 34.47 12.47
N GLU A 658 4.21 33.94 13.64
CA GLU A 658 2.96 34.29 14.32
C GLU A 658 3.12 35.63 15.06
N ASN A 659 2.09 36.46 15.03
CA ASN A 659 2.11 37.77 15.68
C ASN A 659 1.64 37.65 17.13
N TYR A 660 2.52 37.97 18.08
CA TYR A 660 2.22 38.05 19.49
C TYR A 660 1.91 39.49 19.89
N LEU A 661 0.85 39.67 20.68
CA LEU A 661 0.64 40.91 21.41
C LEU A 661 1.43 40.85 22.73
N GLU A 662 2.64 41.41 22.73
CA GLU A 662 3.51 41.40 23.88
C GLU A 662 3.17 42.58 24.81
N ILE A 663 2.81 42.24 26.07
CA ILE A 663 2.53 43.21 27.12
C ILE A 663 3.67 43.17 28.15
N THR A 664 4.64 44.07 28.01
CA THR A 664 5.79 44.15 28.91
C THR A 664 5.48 45.08 30.08
N ILE A 665 5.26 44.50 31.27
CA ILE A 665 4.91 45.25 32.47
C ILE A 665 6.12 46.02 32.99
N ASP A 666 6.00 47.35 33.05
CA ASP A 666 7.04 48.21 33.61
C ASP A 666 6.79 48.36 35.11
N ARG A 667 7.53 47.57 35.90
CA ARG A 667 7.44 47.56 37.37
C ARG A 667 7.68 48.94 37.98
N LYS A 668 8.49 49.81 37.37
CA LYS A 668 8.76 51.16 37.89
C LYS A 668 7.58 52.09 37.63
N ARG A 669 6.97 52.02 36.44
CA ARG A 669 5.74 52.77 36.13
C ARG A 669 4.56 52.29 36.97
N ALA A 670 4.35 50.98 37.09
CA ALA A 670 3.30 50.40 37.93
C ALA A 670 3.40 50.85 39.41
N ALA A 671 4.61 50.83 39.98
CA ALA A 671 4.84 51.27 41.36
C ALA A 671 4.46 52.75 41.61
N ARG A 672 4.63 53.64 40.63
CA ARG A 672 4.24 55.07 40.75
C ARG A 672 2.73 55.25 40.93
N TYR A 673 1.94 54.32 40.39
CA TYR A 673 0.49 54.33 40.50
C TYR A 673 -0.03 53.41 41.61
N GLY A 674 0.84 52.72 42.36
CA GLY A 674 0.42 51.77 43.40
C GLY A 674 -0.31 50.55 42.83
N VAL A 675 0.04 50.11 41.62
CA VAL A 675 -0.56 48.96 40.93
C VAL A 675 0.34 47.74 41.09
N ASN A 676 -0.22 46.59 41.51
CA ASN A 676 0.53 45.34 41.56
C ASN A 676 0.61 44.68 40.17
N VAL A 677 1.69 43.94 39.93
CA VAL A 677 1.87 43.16 38.69
C VAL A 677 0.76 42.11 38.55
N GLN A 678 0.34 41.48 39.67
CA GLN A 678 -0.76 40.52 39.67
C GLN A 678 -2.08 41.16 39.22
N ASP A 679 -2.38 42.38 39.69
CA ASP A 679 -3.62 43.08 39.31
C ASP A 679 -3.64 43.39 37.80
N ILE A 680 -2.48 43.76 37.23
CA ILE A 680 -2.34 43.95 35.78
C ILE A 680 -2.59 42.64 35.03
N GLN A 681 -1.99 41.54 35.47
CA GLN A 681 -2.14 40.23 34.84
C GLN A 681 -3.58 39.71 34.94
N ASP A 682 -4.23 39.84 36.09
CA ASP A 682 -5.61 39.43 36.31
C ASP A 682 -6.57 40.23 35.41
N VAL A 683 -6.34 41.54 35.25
CA VAL A 683 -7.13 42.37 34.32
C VAL A 683 -6.90 41.95 32.88
N ILE A 684 -5.66 41.65 32.47
CA ILE A 684 -5.37 41.16 31.11
C ILE A 684 -6.06 39.82 30.86
N GLU A 685 -6.01 38.89 31.83
CA GLU A 685 -6.66 37.59 31.75
C GLU A 685 -8.18 37.73 31.58
N VAL A 686 -8.82 38.60 32.37
CA VAL A 686 -10.26 38.89 32.28
C VAL A 686 -10.58 39.61 30.97
N ALA A 687 -9.86 40.69 30.64
CA ALA A 687 -10.19 41.56 29.50
C ALA A 687 -9.98 40.86 28.15
N LEU A 688 -8.84 40.17 27.96
CA LEU A 688 -8.47 39.55 26.69
C LEU A 688 -8.83 38.06 26.64
N GLY A 689 -8.31 37.27 27.58
CA GLY A 689 -8.42 35.81 27.58
C GLY A 689 -9.84 35.29 27.86
N GLY A 690 -10.57 36.00 28.70
CA GLY A 690 -11.89 35.59 29.17
C GLY A 690 -11.77 34.55 30.28
N LYS A 691 -11.62 35.03 31.51
CA LYS A 691 -11.40 34.20 32.70
C LYS A 691 -12.62 33.33 32.99
N GLU A 692 -12.40 32.03 33.15
CA GLU A 692 -13.42 31.10 33.60
C GLU A 692 -13.61 31.24 35.10
N ILE A 693 -14.80 31.65 35.53
CA ILE A 693 -15.08 31.93 36.94
C ILE A 693 -15.73 30.73 37.63
N THR A 694 -16.61 30.01 36.92
CA THR A 694 -17.32 28.85 37.45
C THR A 694 -17.88 27.99 36.31
N LEU A 695 -18.45 26.84 36.65
CA LEU A 695 -19.16 25.96 35.72
C LEU A 695 -20.66 25.94 36.06
N THR A 696 -21.53 25.94 35.04
CA THR A 696 -22.95 25.58 35.22
C THR A 696 -23.10 24.06 35.27
N VAL A 697 -24.17 23.60 35.91
CA VAL A 697 -24.46 22.18 36.14
C VAL A 697 -25.82 21.85 35.51
N GLU A 698 -25.79 21.17 34.37
CA GLU A 698 -26.99 20.83 33.60
C GLU A 698 -27.06 19.30 33.43
N GLY A 699 -27.59 18.63 34.45
CA GLY A 699 -27.56 17.17 34.54
C GLY A 699 -26.12 16.62 34.63
N ARG A 700 -25.69 15.86 33.62
CA ARG A 700 -24.30 15.36 33.49
C ARG A 700 -23.38 16.34 32.75
N GLN A 701 -23.95 17.36 32.11
CA GLN A 701 -23.19 18.35 31.34
C GLN A 701 -22.66 19.46 32.24
N ARG A 702 -21.48 19.98 31.89
CA ARG A 702 -20.80 21.08 32.57
C ARG A 702 -20.46 22.13 31.52
N PHE A 703 -20.86 23.38 31.73
CA PHE A 703 -20.53 24.47 30.80
C PHE A 703 -19.76 25.58 31.52
N PRO A 704 -18.65 26.08 30.95
CA PRO A 704 -17.84 27.13 31.56
C PRO A 704 -18.53 28.50 31.47
N VAL A 705 -18.56 29.21 32.61
CA VAL A 705 -18.99 30.61 32.70
C VAL A 705 -17.75 31.49 32.65
N ARG A 706 -17.59 32.25 31.56
CA ARG A 706 -16.44 33.12 31.33
C ARG A 706 -16.82 34.60 31.37
N VAL A 707 -15.99 35.42 32.01
CA VAL A 707 -16.12 36.88 32.00
C VAL A 707 -15.05 37.47 31.10
N ARG A 708 -15.46 38.30 30.14
CA ARG A 708 -14.57 38.95 29.17
C ARG A 708 -15.07 40.34 28.79
N TYR A 709 -14.16 41.24 28.42
CA TYR A 709 -14.54 42.55 27.90
C TYR A 709 -15.26 42.43 26.54
N PRO A 710 -16.15 43.38 26.21
CA PRO A 710 -16.72 43.51 24.87
C PRO A 710 -15.62 43.61 23.82
N ARG A 711 -15.90 43.11 22.61
CA ARG A 711 -14.90 43.00 21.53
C ARG A 711 -14.22 44.33 21.22
N ASP A 712 -14.97 45.44 21.23
CA ASP A 712 -14.49 46.79 20.87
C ASP A 712 -13.29 47.27 21.71
N TRP A 713 -13.11 46.75 22.93
CA TRP A 713 -12.01 47.10 23.83
C TRP A 713 -10.74 46.25 23.62
N ARG A 714 -10.75 45.36 22.63
CA ARG A 714 -9.67 44.39 22.37
C ARG A 714 -9.55 44.00 20.90
N VAL A 715 -9.96 44.90 19.99
CA VAL A 715 -9.84 44.68 18.54
C VAL A 715 -8.42 44.90 18.06
N ASP A 716 -7.76 45.93 18.61
CA ASP A 716 -6.46 46.39 18.16
C ASP A 716 -5.57 46.82 19.34
N GLU A 717 -4.32 47.17 19.03
CA GLU A 717 -3.31 47.57 20.00
C GLU A 717 -3.72 48.82 20.80
N GLU A 718 -4.39 49.79 20.18
CA GLU A 718 -4.83 51.03 20.83
C GLU A 718 -5.94 50.76 21.86
N ALA A 719 -6.90 49.91 21.50
CA ALA A 719 -7.96 49.46 22.39
C ALA A 719 -7.36 48.75 23.62
N VAL A 720 -6.37 47.88 23.43
CA VAL A 720 -5.68 47.18 24.54
C VAL A 720 -4.91 48.16 25.42
N ARG A 721 -4.22 49.14 24.84
CA ARG A 721 -3.52 50.22 25.57
C ARG A 721 -4.45 51.02 26.48
N SER A 722 -5.73 51.14 26.11
CA SER A 722 -6.75 51.85 26.86
C SER A 722 -7.42 51.05 27.99
N ILE A 723 -7.12 49.74 28.13
CA ILE A 723 -7.69 48.88 29.16
C ILE A 723 -7.39 49.44 30.55
N LEU A 724 -8.41 49.49 31.41
CA LEU A 724 -8.32 50.10 32.72
C LEU A 724 -7.92 49.06 33.79
N VAL A 725 -6.84 49.36 34.51
CA VAL A 725 -6.34 48.56 35.64
C VAL A 725 -6.64 49.29 36.96
N PRO A 726 -7.12 48.60 38.01
CA PRO A 726 -7.33 49.20 39.31
C PRO A 726 -5.99 49.56 39.97
N ALA A 727 -5.90 50.76 40.53
CA ALA A 727 -4.79 51.25 41.32
C ALA A 727 -5.22 51.44 42.77
N ALA A 728 -4.38 50.98 43.71
CA ALA A 728 -4.65 51.18 45.13
C ALA A 728 -4.56 52.67 45.48
N THR A 729 -5.63 53.23 46.03
CA THR A 729 -5.59 54.56 46.65
C THR A 729 -4.92 54.44 48.01
N GLY A 730 -3.74 55.03 48.15
CA GLY A 730 -3.03 55.15 49.42
C GLY A 730 -3.76 56.09 50.39
N GLU A 731 -4.83 55.62 51.01
CA GLU A 731 -5.37 56.14 52.28
C GLU A 731 -5.69 54.94 53.16
N GLY A 732 -4.66 54.45 53.87
CA GLY A 732 -4.75 53.27 54.74
C GLY A 732 -3.43 52.79 55.34
N MET A 733 -2.31 53.51 55.16
CA MET A 733 -1.08 53.28 55.92
C MET A 733 -0.97 54.33 57.02
N GLY A 734 -1.57 54.03 58.18
CA GLY A 734 -1.47 54.85 59.38
C GLY A 734 -2.55 54.58 60.42
N GLY A 735 -2.57 53.38 61.02
CA GLY A 735 -3.46 53.06 62.13
C GLY A 735 -3.04 51.76 62.82
N ALA A 736 -2.62 51.88 64.07
CA ALA A 736 -1.86 50.89 64.82
C ALA A 736 -2.63 49.63 65.22
N ALA A 737 -1.84 48.60 65.59
CA ALA A 737 -2.23 47.44 66.36
C ALA A 737 -3.24 47.76 67.48
N GLY A 738 -4.32 46.99 67.55
CA GLY A 738 -5.33 47.05 68.61
C GLY A 738 -6.30 45.87 68.51
N GLU A 739 -6.54 45.24 69.64
CA GLU A 739 -7.18 43.93 69.85
C GLU A 739 -8.58 43.77 69.26
N ALA A 740 -8.89 42.51 68.91
CA ALA A 740 -10.23 42.05 68.56
C ALA A 740 -11.17 42.05 69.78
N GLY A 741 -12.34 42.69 69.64
CA GLY A 741 -13.50 42.55 70.54
C GLY A 741 -14.73 42.12 69.74
N PRO A 742 -15.69 41.36 70.32
CA PRO A 742 -16.72 40.68 69.54
C PRO A 742 -17.91 41.59 69.20
N ALA A 743 -18.45 41.34 68.01
CA ALA A 743 -19.51 42.07 67.35
C ALA A 743 -20.80 42.20 68.17
N THR A 744 -21.36 43.41 68.18
CA THR A 744 -22.78 43.65 68.44
C THR A 744 -23.29 44.79 67.56
N GLY A 745 -24.28 44.52 66.73
CA GLY A 745 -25.16 45.56 66.21
C GLY A 745 -25.36 45.55 64.69
N ARG A 746 -26.54 45.05 64.32
CA ARG A 746 -27.23 44.98 63.03
C ARG A 746 -27.29 46.26 62.15
N GLY A 747 -26.40 47.23 62.33
CA GLY A 747 -26.34 48.50 61.59
C GLY A 747 -25.14 48.68 60.66
N GLU A 748 -24.14 47.79 60.68
CA GLU A 748 -22.90 47.95 59.88
C GLU A 748 -23.03 47.56 58.40
N MET A 749 -24.07 46.81 58.01
CA MET A 749 -24.21 46.34 56.62
C MET A 749 -24.47 47.47 55.59
N VAL A 750 -24.85 48.66 56.04
CA VAL A 750 -25.13 49.81 55.14
C VAL A 750 -23.96 50.81 55.09
N SER A 751 -22.97 50.69 55.99
CA SER A 751 -21.79 51.57 55.99
C SER A 751 -20.61 51.02 55.18
N GLU A 752 -20.51 49.70 54.98
CA GLU A 752 -19.44 49.10 54.17
C GLU A 752 -19.60 49.36 52.66
N LEU A 753 -20.81 49.62 52.16
CA LEU A 753 -21.03 50.03 50.77
C LEU A 753 -20.61 51.49 50.49
N GLY A 754 -20.44 52.31 51.53
CA GLY A 754 -20.03 53.73 51.42
C GLY A 754 -18.51 53.96 51.50
N ALA A 755 -17.73 52.94 51.88
CA ALA A 755 -16.27 53.00 52.03
C ALA A 755 -15.52 52.39 50.83
N LEU A 756 -16.16 52.29 49.66
CA LEU A 756 -15.46 52.15 48.39
C LEU A 756 -14.78 53.49 48.07
N GLY A 757 -13.61 53.71 48.69
CA GLY A 757 -12.65 54.70 48.21
C GLY A 757 -12.53 54.56 46.70
N ARG A 758 -12.64 55.67 45.97
CA ARG A 758 -12.66 55.70 44.49
C ARG A 758 -11.51 54.85 43.97
N ILE A 759 -11.79 53.63 43.52
CA ILE A 759 -10.80 52.77 42.86
C ILE A 759 -10.28 53.59 41.69
N ARG A 760 -9.05 54.07 41.79
CA ARG A 760 -8.45 54.87 40.74
C ARG A 760 -8.13 53.91 39.61
N GLN A 761 -8.72 54.14 38.45
CA GLN A 761 -8.43 53.32 37.27
C GLN A 761 -7.36 54.00 36.43
N VAL A 762 -6.38 53.21 36.00
CA VAL A 762 -5.24 53.68 35.21
C VAL A 762 -5.19 52.89 33.90
N PRO A 763 -5.09 53.54 32.73
CA PRO A 763 -4.90 52.84 31.47
C PRO A 763 -3.63 51.98 31.46
N LEU A 764 -3.71 50.82 30.81
CA LEU A 764 -2.64 49.83 30.72
C LEU A 764 -1.37 50.43 30.13
N ALA A 765 -1.48 51.33 29.15
CA ALA A 765 -0.34 52.01 28.53
C ALA A 765 0.53 52.82 29.51
N LEU A 766 -0.01 53.22 30.67
CA LEU A 766 0.77 53.95 31.68
C LEU A 766 1.62 53.02 32.55
N VAL A 767 1.31 51.72 32.61
CA VAL A 767 1.95 50.74 33.50
C VAL A 767 2.61 49.57 32.75
N ALA A 768 2.31 49.39 31.46
CA ALA A 768 2.92 48.41 30.58
C ALA A 768 3.22 49.01 29.21
N ASP A 769 4.13 48.39 28.47
CA ASP A 769 4.32 48.60 27.03
C ASP A 769 3.58 47.50 26.28
N VAL A 770 2.86 47.87 25.21
CA VAL A 770 2.04 46.95 24.42
C VAL A 770 2.48 47.10 22.97
N ARG A 771 2.99 46.01 22.40
CA ARG A 771 3.51 45.98 21.02
C ARG A 771 3.21 44.64 20.37
N ILE A 772 3.04 44.65 19.06
CA ILE A 772 2.95 43.43 18.26
C ILE A 772 4.38 43.03 17.86
N VAL A 773 4.77 41.79 18.19
CA VAL A 773 6.08 41.23 17.84
C VAL A 773 5.88 39.89 17.13
N PRO A 774 6.66 39.58 16.08
CA PRO A 774 6.69 38.24 15.54
C PRO A 774 7.31 37.29 16.58
N GLY A 775 6.83 36.07 16.62
CA GLY A 775 7.38 35.02 17.47
C GLY A 775 7.15 33.63 16.89
N SER A 776 7.51 32.62 17.68
CA SER A 776 7.35 31.22 17.32
C SER A 776 5.89 30.79 17.46
N SER A 777 5.29 30.17 16.44
CA SER A 777 3.93 29.64 16.49
C SER A 777 3.82 28.34 17.29
N MET A 778 4.84 27.50 17.19
CA MET A 778 4.87 26.19 17.85
C MET A 778 6.28 25.76 18.19
N ILE A 779 6.54 25.42 19.44
CA ILE A 779 7.83 24.86 19.84
C ILE A 779 7.83 23.34 19.57
N LYS A 780 8.59 22.91 18.56
CA LYS A 780 8.83 21.49 18.27
C LYS A 780 10.17 21.05 18.84
N SER A 781 10.16 19.96 19.59
CA SER A 781 11.36 19.34 20.17
C SER A 781 11.31 17.83 20.09
N GLU A 782 12.48 17.20 20.08
CA GLU A 782 12.67 15.74 20.12
C GLU A 782 13.93 15.46 20.95
N ASP A 783 13.84 14.52 21.89
CA ASP A 783 14.90 14.18 22.84
C ASP A 783 15.52 15.37 23.62
N GLY A 784 14.74 16.45 23.79
CA GLY A 784 15.15 17.67 24.51
C GLY A 784 15.83 18.73 23.64
N GLU A 785 15.96 18.51 22.33
CA GLU A 785 16.52 19.46 21.38
C GLU A 785 15.44 20.12 20.51
N LEU A 786 15.62 21.39 20.13
CA LEU A 786 14.70 22.09 19.24
C LEU A 786 14.90 21.61 17.80
N ARG A 787 13.81 21.48 17.05
CA ARG A 787 13.87 21.00 15.66
C ARG A 787 12.87 21.65 14.72
N ALA A 788 13.22 21.68 13.44
CA ALA A 788 12.31 21.93 12.32
C ALA A 788 12.32 20.78 11.32
N TYR A 789 11.22 20.63 10.59
CA TYR A 789 11.10 19.67 9.50
C TYR A 789 11.16 20.35 8.15
N VAL A 790 11.86 19.73 7.20
CA VAL A 790 11.65 19.92 5.77
C VAL A 790 11.05 18.64 5.22
N GLN A 791 9.84 18.72 4.67
CA GLN A 791 9.04 17.59 4.24
C GLN A 791 8.91 17.59 2.72
N LEU A 792 9.05 16.42 2.10
CA LEU A 792 8.86 16.26 0.66
C LEU A 792 8.48 14.82 0.30
N ASN A 793 7.73 14.69 -0.79
CA ASN A 793 7.51 13.41 -1.45
C ASN A 793 8.50 13.25 -2.62
N VAL A 794 8.73 12.01 -3.03
CA VAL A 794 9.61 11.68 -4.17
C VAL A 794 8.74 11.05 -5.27
N ARG A 795 8.72 11.66 -6.46
CA ARG A 795 7.94 11.18 -7.62
C ARG A 795 8.86 10.61 -8.69
N GLU A 796 8.41 9.52 -9.32
CA GLU A 796 9.05 8.90 -10.51
C GLU A 796 10.51 8.46 -10.31
N ARG A 797 10.95 8.37 -9.05
CA ARG A 797 12.33 8.08 -8.67
C ARG A 797 12.39 7.28 -7.38
N ASP A 798 13.46 6.48 -7.26
CA ASP A 798 13.79 5.70 -6.07
C ASP A 798 14.16 6.60 -4.87
N ILE A 799 13.54 6.36 -3.72
CA ILE A 799 13.70 7.18 -2.50
C ILE A 799 15.16 7.19 -2.03
N MET A 800 15.81 6.03 -1.99
CA MET A 800 17.19 5.90 -1.53
C MET A 800 18.15 6.70 -2.42
N SER A 801 18.05 6.50 -3.73
CA SER A 801 18.87 7.17 -4.74
C SER A 801 18.70 8.69 -4.69
N PHE A 802 17.47 9.14 -4.46
CA PHE A 802 17.16 10.55 -4.29
C PHE A 802 17.79 11.11 -3.01
N VAL A 803 17.61 10.44 -1.87
CA VAL A 803 18.15 10.88 -0.57
C VAL A 803 19.69 10.92 -0.59
N GLU A 804 20.37 9.99 -1.23
CA GLU A 804 21.84 10.02 -1.35
C GLU A 804 22.38 11.19 -2.19
N GLU A 805 21.65 11.58 -3.25
CA GLU A 805 21.98 12.78 -4.02
C GLU A 805 21.66 14.05 -3.20
N ALA A 806 20.52 14.05 -2.52
CA ALA A 806 20.06 15.15 -1.69
C ALA A 806 20.99 15.41 -0.50
N GLN A 807 21.43 14.35 0.20
CA GLN A 807 22.45 14.41 1.26
C GLN A 807 23.73 15.07 0.75
N ARG A 808 24.26 14.60 -0.39
CA ARG A 808 25.46 15.18 -1.00
C ARG A 808 25.27 16.65 -1.40
N ALA A 809 24.08 17.02 -1.88
CA ALA A 809 23.78 18.39 -2.27
C ALA A 809 23.66 19.33 -1.06
N VAL A 810 23.03 18.87 0.03
CA VAL A 810 22.89 19.61 1.29
C VAL A 810 24.24 19.77 1.96
N ASP A 811 25.01 18.69 2.13
CA ASP A 811 26.34 18.71 2.76
C ASP A 811 27.34 19.62 2.02
N ALA A 812 27.18 19.76 0.70
CA ALA A 812 28.05 20.61 -0.11
C ALA A 812 27.71 22.11 -0.05
N LYS A 813 26.44 22.46 0.15
CA LYS A 813 25.93 23.84 0.03
C LYS A 813 25.63 24.49 1.38
N VAL A 814 25.12 23.73 2.34
CA VAL A 814 24.66 24.23 3.64
C VAL A 814 25.82 24.19 4.65
N LYS A 815 26.13 25.34 5.26
CA LYS A 815 27.14 25.43 6.33
C LYS A 815 26.43 25.48 7.68
N LEU A 816 26.54 24.40 8.46
CA LEU A 816 25.90 24.29 9.76
C LEU A 816 26.75 24.98 10.87
N PRO A 817 26.14 25.85 11.70
CA PRO A 817 26.81 26.40 12.89
C PRO A 817 27.11 25.31 13.95
N PRO A 818 28.03 25.56 14.90
CA PRO A 818 28.30 24.63 15.99
C PRO A 818 27.05 24.34 16.84
N GLY A 819 26.72 23.07 17.04
CA GLY A 819 25.53 22.65 17.78
C GLY A 819 24.27 22.47 16.92
N PHE A 820 24.37 22.66 15.61
CA PHE A 820 23.33 22.30 14.65
C PHE A 820 23.72 21.03 13.91
N HIS A 821 22.73 20.17 13.65
CA HIS A 821 22.93 18.98 12.83
C HIS A 821 21.65 18.61 12.08
N VAL A 822 21.80 17.78 11.06
CA VAL A 822 20.73 17.39 10.16
C VAL A 822 20.61 15.87 10.14
N GLU A 823 19.39 15.37 10.26
CA GLU A 823 19.08 13.95 10.12
C GLU A 823 18.01 13.72 9.06
N TRP A 824 18.08 12.58 8.39
CA TRP A 824 17.13 12.19 7.35
C TRP A 824 16.20 11.11 7.90
N SER A 825 14.89 11.33 7.79
CA SER A 825 13.85 10.50 8.37
C SER A 825 12.65 10.36 7.40
N GLY A 826 11.52 9.86 7.88
CA GLY A 826 10.39 9.41 7.07
C GLY A 826 10.52 7.94 6.66
N GLN A 827 9.88 7.54 5.55
CA GLN A 827 9.90 6.16 5.07
C GLN A 827 11.32 5.67 4.70
N TYR A 828 12.21 6.59 4.32
CA TYR A 828 13.62 6.31 4.09
C TYR A 828 14.29 5.58 5.28
N GLU A 829 14.01 5.99 6.52
CA GLU A 829 14.61 5.38 7.71
C GLU A 829 14.20 3.91 7.86
N HIS A 830 12.92 3.62 7.60
CA HIS A 830 12.37 2.27 7.61
C HIS A 830 12.96 1.43 6.47
N GLN A 831 13.13 2.01 5.29
CA GLN A 831 13.77 1.34 4.15
C GLN A 831 15.21 0.93 4.46
N VAL A 832 16.02 1.84 5.01
CA VAL A 832 17.41 1.57 5.41
C VAL A 832 17.47 0.44 6.45
N ARG A 833 16.58 0.47 7.44
CA ARG A 833 16.51 -0.55 8.51
C ARG A 833 16.10 -1.93 7.97
N ALA A 834 15.06 -1.96 7.15
CA ALA A 834 14.58 -3.19 6.52
C ALA A 834 15.65 -3.80 5.62
N GLN A 835 16.32 -2.99 4.80
CA GLN A 835 17.39 -3.42 3.92
C GLN A 835 18.57 -4.04 4.69
N LYS A 836 19.04 -3.39 5.77
CA LYS A 836 20.08 -3.96 6.65
C LYS A 836 19.68 -5.32 7.22
N THR A 837 18.42 -5.46 7.63
CA THR A 837 17.91 -6.72 8.18
C THR A 837 17.80 -7.80 7.10
N LEU A 838 17.29 -7.44 5.91
CA LEU A 838 17.19 -8.34 4.76
C LEU A 838 18.57 -8.84 4.28
N MET A 839 19.59 -7.99 4.33
CA MET A 839 20.98 -8.36 4.03
C MET A 839 21.51 -9.47 4.94
N LEU A 840 20.99 -9.58 6.18
CA LEU A 840 21.30 -10.66 7.11
C LEU A 840 20.38 -11.88 6.92
N VAL A 841 19.08 -11.65 6.75
CA VAL A 841 18.05 -12.68 6.63
C VAL A 841 18.27 -13.57 5.41
N PHE A 842 18.56 -12.98 4.25
CA PHE A 842 18.73 -13.72 3.00
C PHE A 842 19.86 -14.77 3.03
N PRO A 843 21.12 -14.46 3.41
CA PRO A 843 22.17 -15.47 3.55
C PRO A 843 21.83 -16.52 4.59
N LEU A 844 21.18 -16.11 5.69
CA LEU A 844 20.79 -17.03 6.75
C LEU A 844 19.79 -18.08 6.24
N VAL A 845 18.78 -17.68 5.46
CA VAL A 845 17.83 -18.62 4.82
C VAL A 845 18.57 -19.61 3.93
N LEU A 846 19.45 -19.13 3.04
CA LEU A 846 20.23 -19.99 2.16
C LEU A 846 21.12 -20.97 2.93
N PHE A 847 21.76 -20.49 4.00
CA PHE A 847 22.57 -21.32 4.88
C PHE A 847 21.75 -22.41 5.57
N ILE A 848 20.58 -22.06 6.13
CA ILE A 848 19.65 -23.01 6.75
C ILE A 848 19.21 -24.08 5.74
N ILE A 849 18.81 -23.68 4.54
CA ILE A 849 18.42 -24.60 3.46
C ILE A 849 19.57 -25.56 3.15
N PHE A 850 20.79 -25.05 2.96
CA PHE A 850 21.97 -25.87 2.68
C PHE A 850 22.27 -26.87 3.80
N VAL A 851 22.22 -26.44 5.07
CA VAL A 851 22.47 -27.29 6.23
C VAL A 851 21.43 -28.42 6.31
N ILE A 852 20.14 -28.11 6.15
CA ILE A 852 19.09 -29.15 6.23
C ILE A 852 19.21 -30.13 5.06
N LEU A 853 19.49 -29.64 3.84
CA LEU A 853 19.74 -30.50 2.68
C LEU A 853 20.95 -31.43 2.92
N TYR A 854 22.02 -30.92 3.51
CA TYR A 854 23.19 -31.73 3.85
C TYR A 854 22.88 -32.77 4.94
N MET A 855 22.14 -32.39 5.98
CA MET A 855 21.69 -33.31 7.03
C MET A 855 20.80 -34.43 6.49
N THR A 856 19.97 -34.12 5.49
CA THR A 856 19.02 -35.06 4.87
C THR A 856 19.74 -36.13 4.05
N TYR A 857 20.67 -35.73 3.18
CA TYR A 857 21.27 -36.65 2.21
C TYR A 857 22.68 -37.13 2.55
N ARG A 858 23.40 -36.38 3.39
CA ARG A 858 24.79 -36.67 3.81
C ARG A 858 25.77 -36.88 2.65
N ASP A 859 25.46 -36.40 1.45
CA ASP A 859 26.30 -36.47 0.26
C ASP A 859 26.39 -35.08 -0.39
N LEU A 860 27.60 -34.51 -0.41
CA LEU A 860 27.81 -33.12 -0.85
C LEU A 860 27.43 -32.87 -2.32
N PRO A 861 27.72 -33.75 -3.29
CA PRO A 861 27.29 -33.56 -4.68
C PRO A 861 25.78 -33.52 -4.84
N ASP A 862 25.06 -34.44 -4.19
CA ASP A 862 23.61 -34.48 -4.20
C ASP A 862 23.04 -33.17 -3.57
N THR A 863 23.55 -32.75 -2.41
CA THR A 863 23.18 -31.48 -1.76
C THR A 863 23.40 -30.26 -2.66
N LEU A 864 24.55 -30.16 -3.34
CA LEU A 864 24.85 -29.03 -4.23
C LEU A 864 23.95 -29.02 -5.47
N MET A 865 23.59 -30.20 -6.02
CA MET A 865 22.64 -30.29 -7.14
C MET A 865 21.26 -29.77 -6.74
N MET A 866 20.78 -30.13 -5.54
CA MET A 866 19.52 -29.62 -5.01
C MET A 866 19.59 -28.13 -4.70
N PHE A 867 20.67 -27.65 -4.10
CA PHE A 867 20.84 -26.22 -3.80
C PHE A 867 20.87 -25.35 -5.06
N LEU A 868 21.26 -25.90 -6.22
CA LEU A 868 21.25 -25.22 -7.51
C LEU A 868 19.83 -24.86 -8.00
N SER A 869 18.78 -25.45 -7.41
CA SER A 869 17.39 -25.03 -7.64
C SER A 869 17.11 -23.60 -7.18
N VAL A 870 17.76 -23.17 -6.09
CA VAL A 870 17.49 -21.87 -5.47
C VAL A 870 17.90 -20.70 -6.37
N PRO A 871 19.11 -20.67 -6.98
CA PRO A 871 19.45 -19.67 -7.99
C PRO A 871 18.48 -19.65 -9.18
N GLY A 872 18.01 -20.82 -9.65
CA GLY A 872 17.02 -20.89 -10.73
C GLY A 872 15.72 -20.18 -10.36
N ALA A 873 15.25 -20.39 -9.12
CA ALA A 873 14.08 -19.73 -8.55
C ALA A 873 14.27 -18.22 -8.40
N ILE A 874 15.45 -17.77 -7.99
CA ILE A 874 15.80 -16.34 -7.94
C ILE A 874 15.66 -15.70 -9.33
N ALA A 875 16.21 -16.35 -10.35
CA ALA A 875 16.16 -15.80 -11.71
C ALA A 875 14.74 -15.81 -12.31
N GLY A 876 13.97 -16.86 -12.07
CA GLY A 876 12.58 -16.96 -12.51
C GLY A 876 11.71 -15.89 -11.85
N GLY A 877 11.86 -15.72 -10.53
CA GLY A 877 11.15 -14.70 -9.79
C GLY A 877 11.52 -13.28 -10.23
N ALA A 878 12.81 -13.01 -10.47
CA ALA A 878 13.27 -11.69 -10.92
C ALA A 878 12.73 -11.33 -12.31
N LEU A 879 12.69 -12.29 -13.24
CA LEU A 879 12.15 -12.06 -14.57
C LEU A 879 10.64 -11.75 -14.54
N PHE A 880 9.86 -12.50 -13.76
CA PHE A 880 8.42 -12.25 -13.62
C PHE A 880 8.14 -10.93 -12.90
N GLN A 881 8.89 -10.62 -11.85
CA GLN A 881 8.83 -9.32 -11.17
C GLN A 881 9.10 -8.18 -12.16
N TYR A 882 10.08 -8.34 -13.05
CA TYR A 882 10.36 -7.39 -14.11
C TYR A 882 9.20 -7.25 -15.10
N ILE A 883 8.65 -8.35 -15.61
CA ILE A 883 7.52 -8.32 -16.55
C ILE A 883 6.32 -7.57 -15.97
N TRP A 884 6.04 -7.74 -14.68
CA TRP A 884 4.88 -7.15 -14.02
C TRP A 884 5.09 -5.74 -13.47
N GLY A 885 6.27 -5.15 -13.62
CA GLY A 885 6.48 -3.75 -13.21
C GLY A 885 6.77 -3.53 -11.72
N TYR A 886 6.90 -4.57 -10.89
CA TYR A 886 7.05 -4.39 -9.43
C TYR A 886 8.47 -3.98 -8.99
N HIS A 887 8.54 -3.09 -7.99
CA HIS A 887 9.77 -2.69 -7.30
C HIS A 887 10.23 -3.75 -6.29
N PHE A 888 11.49 -3.66 -5.84
CA PHE A 888 11.97 -4.51 -4.75
C PHE A 888 11.45 -3.97 -3.42
N SER A 889 10.63 -4.77 -2.74
CA SER A 889 10.08 -4.45 -1.42
C SER A 889 10.15 -5.63 -0.47
N VAL A 890 9.85 -5.40 0.82
CA VAL A 890 9.84 -6.48 1.83
C VAL A 890 8.86 -7.60 1.42
N ALA A 891 7.74 -7.27 0.76
CA ALA A 891 6.76 -8.23 0.27
C ALA A 891 7.34 -9.16 -0.80
N VAL A 892 8.09 -8.60 -1.75
CA VAL A 892 8.78 -9.36 -2.81
C VAL A 892 9.82 -10.29 -2.20
N TRP A 893 10.59 -9.84 -1.20
CA TRP A 893 11.58 -10.66 -0.50
C TRP A 893 10.95 -11.86 0.21
N VAL A 894 9.82 -11.66 0.89
CA VAL A 894 9.06 -12.76 1.48
C VAL A 894 8.57 -13.74 0.41
N GLY A 895 8.18 -13.23 -0.76
CA GLY A 895 7.88 -14.03 -1.94
C GLY A 895 9.07 -14.90 -2.40
N TYR A 896 10.28 -14.35 -2.49
CA TYR A 896 11.48 -15.13 -2.80
C TYR A 896 11.76 -16.21 -1.75
N VAL A 897 11.62 -15.91 -0.45
CA VAL A 897 11.80 -16.88 0.63
C VAL A 897 10.78 -18.03 0.53
N ALA A 898 9.51 -17.73 0.18
CA ALA A 898 8.51 -18.75 -0.17
C ALA A 898 8.96 -19.60 -1.35
N CYS A 899 9.43 -18.96 -2.41
CA CYS A 899 9.87 -19.63 -3.62
C CYS A 899 11.05 -20.58 -3.37
N PHE A 900 12.02 -20.22 -2.53
CA PHE A 900 13.17 -21.07 -2.24
C PHE A 900 12.80 -22.37 -1.54
N GLY A 901 11.85 -22.30 -0.60
CA GLY A 901 11.30 -23.49 0.04
C GLY A 901 10.68 -24.44 -0.99
N LEU A 902 9.86 -23.89 -1.90
CA LEU A 902 9.14 -24.66 -2.93
C LEU A 902 10.08 -25.25 -3.98
N ALA A 903 11.01 -24.45 -4.51
CA ALA A 903 11.98 -24.93 -5.49
C ALA A 903 12.88 -26.03 -4.89
N THR A 904 13.27 -25.89 -3.62
CA THR A 904 14.06 -26.91 -2.92
C THR A 904 13.25 -28.20 -2.74
N GLU A 905 11.97 -28.10 -2.40
CA GLU A 905 11.07 -29.26 -2.31
C GLU A 905 10.97 -30.02 -3.63
N THR A 906 10.71 -29.32 -4.75
CA THR A 906 10.66 -29.96 -6.07
C THR A 906 11.96 -30.71 -6.40
N GLY A 907 13.11 -30.10 -6.08
CA GLY A 907 14.43 -30.70 -6.25
C GLY A 907 14.67 -31.95 -5.40
N ILE A 908 14.25 -31.93 -4.12
CA ILE A 908 14.34 -33.08 -3.20
C ILE A 908 13.54 -34.25 -3.77
N VAL A 909 12.29 -34.02 -4.16
CA VAL A 909 11.42 -35.10 -4.65
C VAL A 909 11.99 -35.68 -5.95
N MET A 910 12.46 -34.85 -6.88
CA MET A 910 13.13 -35.34 -8.11
C MET A 910 14.30 -36.27 -7.80
N LEU A 911 15.18 -35.89 -6.85
CA LEU A 911 16.32 -36.71 -6.47
C LEU A 911 15.91 -38.05 -5.84
N VAL A 912 14.83 -38.08 -5.05
CA VAL A 912 14.30 -39.32 -4.46
C VAL A 912 13.93 -40.32 -5.55
N TYR A 913 13.19 -39.90 -6.58
CA TYR A 913 12.82 -40.78 -7.70
C TYR A 913 14.04 -41.25 -8.51
N LEU A 914 15.02 -40.37 -8.73
CA LEU A 914 16.28 -40.74 -9.42
C LEU A 914 17.12 -41.74 -8.62
N ARG A 915 17.12 -41.62 -7.30
CA ARG A 915 17.83 -42.55 -6.41
C ARG A 915 17.10 -43.89 -6.33
N GLU A 916 15.77 -43.85 -6.20
CA GLU A 916 14.93 -45.04 -6.18
C GLU A 916 15.09 -45.87 -7.47
N SER A 917 15.17 -45.24 -8.65
CA SER A 917 15.34 -45.98 -9.91
C SER A 917 16.69 -46.71 -9.99
N ILE A 918 17.75 -46.15 -9.39
CA ILE A 918 19.05 -46.83 -9.24
C ILE A 918 18.96 -47.95 -8.20
N ASP A 919 18.31 -47.70 -7.06
CA ASP A 919 18.18 -48.67 -5.98
C ASP A 919 17.33 -49.89 -6.40
N ARG A 920 16.29 -49.70 -7.23
CA ARG A 920 15.50 -50.79 -7.85
C ARG A 920 16.36 -51.72 -8.71
N ARG A 921 17.45 -51.22 -9.31
CA ARG A 921 18.43 -52.00 -10.09
C ARG A 921 19.51 -52.64 -9.21
N GLY A 922 19.37 -52.55 -7.89
CA GLY A 922 20.30 -53.12 -6.91
C GLY A 922 21.46 -52.20 -6.53
N GLY A 923 21.28 -50.88 -6.70
CA GLY A 923 22.23 -49.85 -6.32
C GLY A 923 23.43 -49.72 -7.27
N MET A 924 24.31 -48.76 -6.99
CA MET A 924 25.53 -48.50 -7.78
C MET A 924 26.48 -49.70 -7.85
N GLU A 925 26.31 -50.70 -6.98
CA GLU A 925 27.17 -51.88 -6.90
C GLU A 925 26.96 -52.85 -8.06
N LYS A 926 25.73 -52.98 -8.57
CA LYS A 926 25.35 -53.94 -9.62
C LYS A 926 25.31 -53.36 -11.04
N ILE A 927 25.45 -52.04 -11.18
CA ILE A 927 25.41 -51.37 -12.49
C ILE A 927 26.78 -51.47 -13.16
N ALA A 928 26.81 -52.04 -14.39
CA ALA A 928 28.04 -52.36 -15.10
C ALA A 928 28.35 -51.40 -16.28
N SER A 929 27.39 -50.57 -16.72
CA SER A 929 27.56 -49.71 -17.89
C SER A 929 26.90 -48.34 -17.74
N GLU A 930 27.44 -47.33 -18.44
CA GLU A 930 26.84 -45.98 -18.50
C GLU A 930 25.44 -45.99 -19.13
N ALA A 931 25.17 -46.92 -20.05
CA ALA A 931 23.85 -47.09 -20.66
C ALA A 931 22.78 -47.50 -19.64
N GLN A 932 23.12 -48.36 -18.67
CA GLN A 932 22.21 -48.75 -17.60
C GLN A 932 21.91 -47.59 -16.64
N ILE A 933 22.88 -46.71 -16.37
CA ILE A 933 22.66 -45.49 -15.58
C ILE A 933 21.73 -44.54 -16.34
N LYS A 934 21.96 -44.35 -17.65
CA LYS A 934 21.14 -43.48 -18.48
C LYS A 934 19.67 -43.91 -18.49
N GLU A 935 19.43 -45.21 -18.65
CA GLU A 935 18.09 -45.78 -18.65
C GLU A 935 17.41 -45.62 -17.27
N ALA A 936 18.15 -45.87 -16.18
CA ALA A 936 17.64 -45.66 -14.82
C ALA A 936 17.28 -44.19 -14.54
N VAL A 937 18.11 -43.25 -14.98
CA VAL A 937 17.86 -41.81 -14.84
C VAL A 937 16.64 -41.38 -15.66
N MET A 938 16.53 -41.86 -16.90
CA MET A 938 15.37 -41.59 -17.76
C MET A 938 14.07 -42.15 -17.16
N GLU A 939 14.11 -43.37 -16.63
CA GLU A 939 12.98 -44.01 -15.97
C GLU A 939 12.52 -43.21 -14.73
N GLY A 940 13.46 -42.85 -13.85
CA GLY A 940 13.16 -42.07 -12.64
C GLY A 940 12.63 -40.66 -12.96
N ALA A 941 13.21 -39.99 -13.96
CA ALA A 941 12.77 -38.66 -14.39
C ALA A 941 11.34 -38.68 -14.97
N VAL A 942 10.98 -39.72 -15.72
CA VAL A 942 9.62 -39.87 -16.29
C VAL A 942 8.60 -40.22 -15.20
N GLN A 943 8.96 -41.06 -14.23
CA GLN A 943 8.07 -41.40 -13.10
C GLN A 943 7.69 -40.17 -12.26
N ARG A 944 8.58 -39.17 -12.15
CA ARG A 944 8.28 -37.91 -11.42
C ARG A 944 7.34 -36.96 -12.17
N LEU A 945 7.30 -37.01 -13.50
CA LEU A 945 6.63 -36.00 -14.33
C LEU A 945 5.14 -35.81 -13.98
N ARG A 946 4.40 -36.90 -13.70
CA ARG A 946 2.97 -36.82 -13.34
C ARG A 946 2.73 -36.20 -11.96
N PRO A 947 3.31 -36.72 -10.87
CA PRO A 947 3.15 -36.05 -9.58
C PRO A 947 3.65 -34.61 -9.62
N LYS A 948 4.71 -34.30 -10.37
CA LYS A 948 5.19 -32.92 -10.50
C LYS A 948 4.17 -32.00 -11.17
N LEU A 949 3.62 -32.37 -12.32
CA LEU A 949 2.61 -31.57 -13.01
C LEU A 949 1.38 -31.29 -12.13
N LEU A 950 1.02 -32.23 -11.24
CA LEU A 950 -0.07 -32.04 -10.28
C LEU A 950 0.31 -31.08 -9.16
N THR A 951 1.49 -31.21 -8.57
CA THR A 951 1.94 -30.38 -7.44
C THR A 951 2.20 -28.94 -7.88
N GLU A 952 2.86 -28.79 -9.03
CA GLU A 952 3.12 -27.49 -9.66
C GLU A 952 1.81 -26.84 -10.15
N GLY A 953 0.99 -27.59 -10.89
CA GLY A 953 -0.28 -27.10 -11.41
C GLY A 953 -1.25 -26.66 -10.31
N THR A 954 -1.32 -27.39 -9.19
CA THR A 954 -2.15 -27.00 -8.04
C THR A 954 -1.60 -25.75 -7.34
N THR A 955 -0.28 -25.62 -7.21
CA THR A 955 0.35 -24.43 -6.64
C THR A 955 0.12 -23.20 -7.52
N ILE A 956 0.28 -23.33 -8.84
CA ILE A 956 -0.01 -22.27 -9.81
C ILE A 956 -1.49 -21.87 -9.72
N LEU A 957 -2.42 -22.83 -9.72
CA LEU A 957 -3.85 -22.55 -9.62
C LEU A 957 -4.24 -21.88 -8.28
N ALA A 958 -3.54 -22.20 -7.19
CA ALA A 958 -3.75 -21.56 -5.89
C ALA A 958 -3.22 -20.13 -5.85
N LEU A 959 -2.11 -19.83 -6.55
CA LEU A 959 -1.45 -18.52 -6.52
C LEU A 959 -1.92 -17.54 -7.60
N ILE A 960 -2.44 -18.04 -8.73
CA ILE A 960 -3.00 -17.21 -9.80
C ILE A 960 -4.01 -16.19 -9.25
N PRO A 961 -5.03 -16.55 -8.44
CA PRO A 961 -5.98 -15.57 -7.91
C PRO A 961 -5.32 -14.42 -7.14
N MET A 962 -4.18 -14.64 -6.48
CA MET A 962 -3.46 -13.59 -5.76
C MET A 962 -2.82 -12.56 -6.70
N LEU A 963 -2.35 -12.99 -7.88
CA LEU A 963 -1.74 -12.10 -8.88
C LEU A 963 -2.78 -11.23 -9.61
N TRP A 964 -4.01 -11.73 -9.75
CA TRP A 964 -5.14 -10.99 -10.32
C TRP A 964 -6.07 -10.35 -9.26
N ALA A 965 -5.69 -10.37 -7.99
CA ALA A 965 -6.48 -9.77 -6.93
C ALA A 965 -6.78 -8.29 -7.23
N THR A 966 -8.00 -7.84 -6.98
CA THR A 966 -8.40 -6.43 -7.11
C THR A 966 -8.90 -5.93 -5.76
N GLY A 967 -8.77 -4.62 -5.52
CA GLY A 967 -9.19 -3.98 -4.27
C GLY A 967 -8.15 -4.02 -3.14
N VAL A 968 -8.62 -3.77 -1.93
CA VAL A 968 -7.81 -3.52 -0.73
C VAL A 968 -6.88 -4.70 -0.42
N GLY A 969 -5.57 -4.42 -0.32
CA GLY A 969 -4.55 -5.41 0.02
C GLY A 969 -3.98 -6.17 -1.18
N ALA A 970 -4.50 -5.94 -2.39
CA ALA A 970 -3.93 -6.47 -3.61
C ALA A 970 -2.51 -5.95 -3.86
N GLU A 971 -2.20 -4.74 -3.40
CA GLU A 971 -0.89 -4.09 -3.53
C GLU A 971 0.21 -4.89 -2.82
N PHE A 972 -0.14 -5.67 -1.81
CA PHE A 972 0.78 -6.55 -1.10
C PHE A 972 0.79 -7.97 -1.67
N MET A 973 -0.38 -8.51 -2.00
CA MET A 973 -0.49 -9.89 -2.47
C MET A 973 0.18 -10.10 -3.84
N LYS A 974 0.04 -9.14 -4.77
CA LYS A 974 0.61 -9.30 -6.13
C LYS A 974 2.13 -9.32 -6.15
N PRO A 975 2.85 -8.35 -5.53
CA PRO A 975 4.32 -8.35 -5.56
C PRO A 975 4.91 -9.52 -4.79
N MET A 976 4.20 -10.06 -3.79
CA MET A 976 4.62 -11.27 -3.08
C MET A 976 4.39 -12.54 -3.90
N ALA A 977 3.28 -12.64 -4.65
CA ALA A 977 2.94 -13.81 -5.47
C ALA A 977 3.77 -13.89 -6.77
N ALA A 978 4.10 -12.75 -7.39
CA ALA A 978 4.85 -12.68 -8.64
C ALA A 978 6.18 -13.46 -8.63
N PRO A 979 7.09 -13.28 -7.65
CA PRO A 979 8.35 -14.03 -7.60
C PRO A 979 8.13 -15.52 -7.29
N ILE A 980 7.08 -15.89 -6.55
CA ILE A 980 6.74 -17.30 -6.28
C ILE A 980 6.32 -17.97 -7.58
N LEU A 981 5.38 -17.37 -8.32
CA LEU A 981 4.84 -17.93 -9.55
C LEU A 981 5.92 -18.04 -10.63
N GLY A 982 6.69 -16.96 -10.85
CA GLY A 982 7.76 -16.96 -11.84
C GLY A 982 8.94 -17.84 -11.46
N GLY A 983 9.25 -17.94 -10.16
CA GLY A 983 10.29 -18.83 -9.69
C GLY A 983 9.90 -20.30 -9.83
N ILE A 984 8.65 -20.68 -9.54
CA ILE A 984 8.17 -22.05 -9.79
C ILE A 984 8.19 -22.36 -11.29
N LEU A 985 7.51 -21.55 -12.12
CA LEU A 985 7.39 -21.71 -13.58
C LEU A 985 8.69 -21.66 -14.39
N VAL A 986 9.83 -21.40 -13.75
CA VAL A 986 11.12 -21.44 -14.46
C VAL A 986 12.13 -22.30 -13.73
N ALA A 987 12.17 -22.27 -12.40
CA ALA A 987 13.03 -23.16 -11.65
C ALA A 987 12.64 -24.61 -11.88
N ASP A 988 11.35 -24.92 -12.01
CA ASP A 988 10.89 -26.29 -12.14
C ASP A 988 11.31 -26.93 -13.46
N GLU A 989 11.31 -26.20 -14.57
CA GLU A 989 11.81 -26.63 -15.89
C GLU A 989 13.32 -26.78 -15.87
N VAL A 990 14.02 -25.86 -15.21
CA VAL A 990 15.45 -25.95 -14.99
C VAL A 990 15.77 -27.19 -14.16
N ILE A 991 15.05 -27.45 -13.07
CA ILE A 991 15.22 -28.58 -12.16
C ILE A 991 15.01 -29.91 -12.90
N ASP A 992 13.93 -30.01 -13.68
CA ASP A 992 13.57 -31.25 -14.38
C ASP A 992 14.63 -31.69 -15.38
N ILE A 993 15.27 -30.74 -16.05
CA ILE A 993 16.27 -31.07 -17.06
C ILE A 993 17.66 -31.15 -16.42
N MET A 994 17.99 -30.19 -15.56
CA MET A 994 19.34 -30.02 -15.02
C MET A 994 19.68 -31.07 -13.97
N ILE A 995 18.79 -31.36 -13.00
CA ILE A 995 19.10 -32.32 -11.92
C ILE A 995 19.40 -33.72 -12.50
N PRO A 996 18.58 -34.30 -13.39
CA PRO A 996 18.89 -35.61 -13.98
C PRO A 996 20.20 -35.63 -14.78
N VAL A 997 20.53 -34.54 -15.50
CA VAL A 997 21.77 -34.46 -16.28
C VAL A 997 23.00 -34.38 -15.37
N LEU A 998 22.95 -33.56 -14.31
CA LEU A 998 24.01 -33.45 -13.32
C LEU A 998 24.18 -34.76 -12.54
N PHE A 999 23.07 -35.37 -12.14
CA PHE A 999 23.05 -36.65 -11.45
C PHE A 999 23.63 -37.78 -12.30
N TYR A 1000 23.21 -37.90 -13.57
CA TYR A 1000 23.78 -38.86 -14.53
C TYR A 1000 25.30 -38.72 -14.64
N LYS A 1001 25.80 -37.49 -14.75
CA LYS A 1001 27.23 -37.23 -14.84
C LYS A 1001 28.00 -37.61 -13.58
N ASP A 1002 27.50 -37.25 -12.41
CA ASP A 1002 28.16 -37.62 -11.15
C ASP A 1002 28.21 -39.15 -10.99
N ARG A 1003 27.11 -39.85 -11.29
CA ARG A 1003 27.07 -41.32 -11.20
C ARG A 1003 27.98 -41.98 -12.23
N CYS A 1004 28.07 -41.48 -13.46
CA CYS A 1004 29.07 -41.95 -14.44
C CYS A 1004 30.51 -41.69 -13.97
N ARG A 1005 30.78 -40.54 -13.35
CA ARG A 1005 32.10 -40.23 -12.76
C ARG A 1005 32.46 -41.22 -11.65
N ARG A 1006 31.51 -41.53 -10.74
CA ARG A 1006 31.71 -42.52 -9.67
C ARG A 1006 31.91 -43.94 -10.23
N LEU A 1007 31.17 -44.31 -11.28
CA LEU A 1007 31.33 -45.60 -11.96
C LEU A 1007 32.73 -45.73 -12.59
N ARG A 1008 33.20 -44.70 -13.31
CA ARG A 1008 34.56 -44.68 -13.90
C ARG A 1008 35.63 -44.82 -12.82
N LYS A 1009 35.53 -44.03 -11.74
CA LYS A 1009 36.47 -44.11 -10.62
C LYS A 1009 36.48 -45.52 -10.00
N ARG A 1010 35.33 -46.16 -9.83
CA ARG A 1010 35.24 -47.55 -9.32
C ARG A 1010 35.88 -48.56 -10.28
N LEU A 1011 35.63 -48.44 -11.58
CA LEU A 1011 36.21 -49.32 -12.60
C LEU A 1011 37.74 -49.12 -12.72
N GLU A 1012 38.23 -47.91 -12.49
CA GLU A 1012 39.67 -47.60 -12.39
C GLU A 1012 40.29 -48.22 -11.14
N THR A 1013 39.66 -48.08 -9.96
CA THR A 1013 40.12 -48.70 -8.71
C THR A 1013 40.10 -50.23 -8.78
N ALA A 1014 39.09 -50.82 -9.45
CA ALA A 1014 39.00 -52.28 -9.66
C ALA A 1014 40.02 -52.83 -10.66
N ARG A 1015 40.65 -51.95 -11.46
CA ARG A 1015 41.73 -52.30 -12.41
C ARG A 1015 43.14 -52.12 -11.83
N ALA A 1016 43.29 -51.56 -10.63
CA ALA A 1016 44.59 -51.49 -9.96
C ALA A 1016 45.04 -52.91 -9.54
N PRO A 1017 46.21 -53.41 -9.96
CA PRO A 1017 46.61 -54.78 -9.72
C PRO A 1017 46.84 -55.04 -8.22
N ILE A 1018 46.20 -56.09 -7.71
CA ILE A 1018 46.46 -56.68 -6.40
C ILE A 1018 47.93 -57.14 -6.39
N ALA A 1019 48.77 -56.49 -5.57
CA ALA A 1019 50.13 -56.93 -5.32
C ALA A 1019 50.08 -58.30 -4.62
N ILE A 1020 50.59 -59.31 -5.30
CA ILE A 1020 50.76 -60.67 -4.77
C ILE A 1020 51.90 -60.63 -3.75
N GLU A 1021 51.58 -60.75 -2.46
CA GLU A 1021 52.57 -61.17 -1.45
C GLU A 1021 53.01 -62.59 -1.79
N SER A 1022 54.27 -62.72 -2.20
CA SER A 1022 54.94 -64.01 -2.36
C SER A 1022 55.54 -64.40 -1.01
N SER A 1023 55.06 -65.51 -0.46
CA SER A 1023 55.65 -66.21 0.66
C SER A 1023 56.93 -66.94 0.21
N THR A 1024 58.09 -66.45 0.63
CA THR A 1024 59.31 -67.27 0.74
C THR A 1024 60.00 -66.95 2.06
N THR A 1025 59.62 -67.68 3.10
CA THR A 1025 60.37 -67.80 4.34
C THR A 1025 61.26 -69.03 4.23
N THR A 1026 62.58 -68.81 4.17
CA THR A 1026 63.59 -69.79 4.57
C THR A 1026 64.22 -69.30 5.88
N THR A 1027 64.07 -70.14 6.91
CA THR A 1027 64.56 -70.12 8.31
C THR A 1027 66.09 -70.11 8.44
N PRO A 1028 66.72 -69.89 9.64
CA PRO A 1028 66.21 -70.12 11.02
C PRO A 1028 66.02 -68.89 11.91
#